data_AF-A0A1A6ACQ8-F1
#
_entry.id   AF-A0A1A6ACQ8-F1
#
_cell.length_a   1.000
_cell.length_b   1.000
_cell.length_c   1.000
_cell.angle_alpha   90.00
_cell.angle_beta   90.00
_cell.angle_gamma   90.00
#
_symmetry.space_group_name_H-M   'P 1'
#
loop_
_entity.id
_entity.type
_entity.pdbx_description
1 polymer ?
#
loop_
_entity_poly.entity_id
_entity_poly.type
_entity_poly.pdbx_seq_one_letter_code
_entity_poly.pdbx_strand_id
1 'polypeptide(L)'
;MQALRTLPILNRPSRPSSPAPPTVQSTTASGTSTVVNGDGKPRSRSLSRQVAEKVSSLHAANNGAAPAAAIAPSQPVGAPKKGMSPPGSRPVTPRSSASPLPGVAAPNGTTTESAGIQAKHMDVIGLRLNEVVNKACAGVDFKAKKGFKKGNGWSVGEAVVKELPFPPSDAYLIRAVLRTSVKALSIYTIRLETLLLPALTDPAFANALNINAQAPAAHPLNPTQYFVLSVAHAAWETCEVLEQTLETGKWPRFVQETLRPVMDKLDLVVSKVIQPLMLGLKRDLIASLSRNEGTSPTGSKVVGLASIPAPTTAPTPAVTKEHSNAPVSRLTKELSSGGTSRQLAIPPCLQHFANRVDGSRKIFDLVAAPCADDGEGWITGVMVTVIWKGMCIVSEKDLGGATNRPPSPNSVAKALAGLGKEKETTPTVVASPSLGGVTAKLTSSLSIIPSRSQSRPPSPPRGAQKVHPATHALMSLEGLVKRLVGGLVQPPAAPGASINQDPNATEHIAREALHEALEALASFRIISNAMYKGASCSSRLLASTRRLRDDIDDPVEESLDDAMEDLPAVTLFTILQRQANLALAGLPANDEKAGTGHLKIRTPAEIWGWTLIEYERQVLSGFSAAEEWGRRYATAIKPDLERVLGQLATQSAGFSEKPTREVIEAVEWVKALGVACEARVGIKMGGCA
;
A
#
# COMPACT_ATOMS: atom_id res chain seq x y z
N MET A 1 8.15 16.48 0.10
CA MET A 1 8.12 15.75 1.39
C MET A 1 7.05 16.24 2.38
N GLN A 2 6.24 17.26 2.04
CA GLN A 2 5.23 17.79 2.98
C GLN A 2 3.93 16.95 2.95
N ALA A 3 3.56 16.37 1.81
CA ALA A 3 2.38 15.50 1.70
C ALA A 3 2.55 14.20 2.52
N LEU A 4 3.74 13.60 2.48
CA LEU A 4 4.07 12.41 3.29
C LEU A 4 4.02 12.66 4.80
N ARG A 5 4.27 13.89 5.25
CA ARG A 5 4.16 14.31 6.67
C ARG A 5 2.72 14.58 7.09
N THR A 6 1.85 14.96 6.15
CA THR A 6 0.48 15.39 6.41
C THR A 6 -0.56 14.30 6.19
N LEU A 7 -0.23 13.19 5.52
CA LEU A 7 -1.11 12.03 5.30
C LEU A 7 -1.82 11.59 6.59
N PRO A 8 -3.14 11.86 6.76
CA PRO A 8 -3.89 11.45 7.94
C PRO A 8 -4.25 9.95 7.95
N ILE A 9 -3.85 9.19 6.91
CA ILE A 9 -4.60 8.01 6.43
C ILE A 9 -4.12 6.69 7.03
N LEU A 10 -2.91 6.60 7.60
CA LEU A 10 -2.44 5.32 8.18
C LEU A 10 -2.92 5.04 9.61
N ASN A 11 -3.61 5.99 10.24
CA ASN A 11 -4.37 5.81 11.48
C ASN A 11 -5.46 6.89 11.55
N ARG A 12 -6.58 6.72 10.82
CA ARG A 12 -7.85 7.30 11.30
C ARG A 12 -8.31 6.40 12.46
N PRO A 13 -8.11 6.72 13.76
CA PRO A 13 -9.17 6.39 14.69
C PRO A 13 -10.42 7.06 14.14
N SER A 14 -11.55 6.35 14.16
CA SER A 14 -12.89 6.87 13.87
C SER A 14 -12.95 8.35 14.24
N ARG A 15 -13.30 9.23 13.29
CA ARG A 15 -13.41 10.70 13.52
C ARG A 15 -14.00 10.93 14.92
N PRO A 16 -13.36 11.70 15.81
CA PRO A 16 -13.95 11.97 17.11
C PRO A 16 -15.29 12.66 16.86
N SER A 17 -16.36 12.03 17.33
CA SER A 17 -17.69 12.63 17.44
C SER A 17 -17.56 14.00 18.09
N SER A 18 -18.26 15.00 17.53
CA SER A 18 -18.25 16.42 17.90
C SER A 18 -18.09 16.71 19.40
N PRO A 19 -17.45 17.84 19.76
CA PRO A 19 -17.26 18.24 21.15
C PRO A 19 -18.61 18.49 21.82
N ALA A 20 -18.77 17.95 23.03
CA ALA A 20 -19.87 18.30 23.93
C ALA A 20 -19.89 19.83 24.19
N PRO A 21 -21.07 20.42 24.44
CA PRO A 21 -21.20 21.86 24.68
C PRO A 21 -20.42 22.30 25.93
N PRO A 22 -19.92 23.55 25.97
CA PRO A 22 -19.04 24.01 27.04
C PRO A 22 -19.80 24.11 28.36
N THR A 23 -19.38 23.32 29.35
CA THR A 23 -19.76 23.52 30.75
C THR A 23 -19.08 24.78 31.25
N VAL A 24 -19.88 25.70 31.76
CA VAL A 24 -19.48 26.97 32.38
C VAL A 24 -18.45 26.72 33.49
N GLN A 25 -17.27 27.32 33.40
CA GLN A 25 -16.33 27.42 34.52
C GLN A 25 -16.10 28.89 34.89
N SER A 26 -16.27 29.13 36.18
CA SER A 26 -16.17 30.40 36.88
C SER A 26 -14.72 30.90 36.94
N THR A 27 -14.57 32.20 36.70
CA THR A 27 -13.40 33.02 36.95
C THR A 27 -12.99 33.06 38.42
N THR A 28 -11.70 32.90 38.72
CA THR A 28 -10.95 33.68 39.72
C THR A 28 -9.45 33.65 39.42
N ALA A 29 -8.78 34.73 39.83
CA ALA A 29 -7.50 35.20 39.34
C ALA A 29 -6.31 34.95 40.29
N SER A 30 -5.10 35.09 39.72
CA SER A 30 -3.84 35.61 40.30
C SER A 30 -3.04 34.77 41.30
N GLY A 31 -1.73 34.62 41.03
CA GLY A 31 -0.71 34.33 42.06
C GLY A 31 0.60 33.69 41.56
N THR A 32 1.68 34.46 41.56
CA THR A 32 3.09 34.11 41.28
C THR A 32 3.75 33.34 42.44
N SER A 33 4.65 32.37 42.17
CA SER A 33 5.95 32.13 42.87
C SER A 33 6.53 30.72 42.60
N THR A 34 7.77 30.54 43.08
CA THR A 34 8.92 29.72 42.67
C THR A 34 9.08 28.33 43.34
N VAL A 35 9.79 27.41 42.62
CA VAL A 35 10.83 26.44 43.10
C VAL A 35 10.47 25.04 43.70
N VAL A 36 11.00 23.99 43.03
CA VAL A 36 11.64 22.70 43.46
C VAL A 36 10.84 21.41 43.84
N ASN A 37 11.27 20.31 43.15
CA ASN A 37 11.29 18.85 43.42
C ASN A 37 10.04 18.04 43.87
N GLY A 38 9.87 16.87 43.25
CA GLY A 38 9.39 15.65 43.93
C GLY A 38 8.31 14.82 43.22
N ASP A 39 8.70 13.61 42.80
CA ASP A 39 7.94 12.37 42.66
C ASP A 39 6.80 12.20 41.63
N GLY A 40 7.04 11.22 40.76
CA GLY A 40 6.16 10.75 39.71
C GLY A 40 4.97 9.93 40.22
N LYS A 41 3.77 10.36 39.85
CA LYS A 41 2.54 9.56 39.86
C LYS A 41 2.30 8.92 38.49
N PRO A 42 1.80 7.68 38.42
CA PRO A 42 1.62 6.97 37.16
C PRO A 42 0.46 7.59 36.37
N ARG A 43 0.78 8.05 35.16
CA ARG A 43 -0.18 8.60 34.20
C ARG A 43 -1.15 7.50 33.78
N SER A 44 -2.44 7.75 33.99
CA SER A 44 -3.55 6.88 33.58
C SER A 44 -3.43 6.52 32.09
N ARG A 45 -3.29 5.22 31.80
CA ARG A 45 -3.31 4.70 30.43
C ARG A 45 -4.72 4.84 29.86
N SER A 46 -4.82 5.41 28.66
CA SER A 46 -6.07 5.50 27.89
C SER A 46 -6.74 4.14 27.74
N LEU A 47 -8.04 4.10 28.01
CA LEU A 47 -8.93 2.94 27.93
C LEU A 47 -8.90 2.28 26.53
N SER A 48 -8.61 3.05 25.49
CA SER A 48 -8.46 2.57 24.11
C SER A 48 -7.23 1.66 23.92
N ARG A 49 -6.13 1.87 24.68
CA ARG A 49 -4.97 0.95 24.66
C ARG A 49 -5.24 -0.34 25.43
N GLN A 50 -6.04 -0.29 26.50
CA GLN A 50 -6.40 -1.49 27.26
C GLN A 50 -7.32 -2.44 26.48
N VAL A 51 -8.19 -1.89 25.61
CA VAL A 51 -9.04 -2.69 24.71
C VAL A 51 -8.21 -3.32 23.58
N ALA A 52 -7.24 -2.60 23.01
CA ALA A 52 -6.34 -3.14 21.99
C ALA A 52 -5.40 -4.24 22.52
N GLU A 53 -4.92 -4.12 23.77
CA GLU A 53 -4.12 -5.17 24.45
C GLU A 53 -4.96 -6.42 24.74
N LYS A 54 -6.23 -6.29 25.15
CA LYS A 54 -7.13 -7.44 25.39
C LYS A 54 -7.52 -8.19 24.11
N VAL A 55 -7.64 -7.51 22.98
CA VAL A 55 -7.94 -8.18 21.69
C VAL A 55 -6.70 -8.87 21.11
N SER A 56 -5.50 -8.34 21.38
CA SER A 56 -4.23 -8.96 20.99
C SER A 56 -3.88 -10.18 21.85
N SER A 57 -4.22 -10.19 23.14
CA SER A 57 -4.00 -11.35 24.02
C SER A 57 -4.90 -12.54 23.71
N LEU A 58 -6.07 -12.32 23.12
CA LEU A 58 -6.99 -13.36 22.65
C LEU A 58 -6.49 -14.08 21.38
N HIS A 59 -5.64 -13.45 20.56
CA HIS A 59 -5.07 -14.06 19.36
C HIS A 59 -3.74 -14.78 19.63
N ALA A 60 -3.00 -14.42 20.69
CA ALA A 60 -1.74 -15.04 21.06
C ALA A 60 -1.90 -16.38 21.82
N ALA A 61 -3.09 -16.66 22.37
CA ALA A 61 -3.32 -17.85 23.21
C ALA A 61 -3.52 -19.16 22.43
N ASN A 62 -3.55 -19.15 21.09
CA ASN A 62 -3.91 -20.35 20.30
C ASN A 62 -2.73 -21.08 19.63
N ASN A 63 -1.49 -20.74 19.97
CA ASN A 63 -0.27 -21.38 19.44
C ASN A 63 0.64 -21.94 20.56
N GLY A 64 0.05 -22.62 21.54
CA GLY A 64 0.78 -23.38 22.56
C GLY A 64 0.60 -24.88 22.35
N ALA A 65 1.66 -25.55 21.90
CA ALA A 65 1.73 -27.01 21.82
C ALA A 65 1.68 -27.65 23.21
N ALA A 66 0.85 -28.68 23.40
CA ALA A 66 0.90 -29.60 24.53
C ALA A 66 0.52 -31.03 24.07
N PRO A 67 1.04 -32.08 24.72
CA PRO A 67 1.23 -33.40 24.12
C PRO A 67 0.03 -34.35 24.26
N ALA A 68 0.13 -35.43 23.49
CA ALA A 68 -0.87 -36.46 23.25
C ALA A 68 -1.29 -37.27 24.50
N ALA A 69 -2.59 -37.54 24.61
CA ALA A 69 -3.11 -38.71 25.31
C ALA A 69 -4.24 -39.33 24.49
N ALA A 70 -4.07 -40.62 24.19
CA ALA A 70 -4.93 -41.44 23.37
C ALA A 70 -6.07 -42.05 24.19
N ILE A 71 -7.31 -41.98 23.70
CA ILE A 71 -8.37 -42.96 24.02
C ILE A 71 -9.22 -43.20 22.76
N ALA A 72 -9.39 -44.48 22.44
CA ALA A 72 -10.10 -45.06 21.30
C ALA A 72 -11.60 -45.33 21.64
N PRO A 73 -12.43 -45.76 20.66
CA PRO A 73 -13.83 -45.34 20.54
C PRO A 73 -14.88 -46.36 21.01
N SER A 74 -16.12 -45.89 21.19
CA SER A 74 -17.32 -46.73 21.11
C SER A 74 -18.54 -45.95 20.59
N GLN A 75 -19.06 -46.41 19.45
CA GLN A 75 -20.45 -46.28 18.99
C GLN A 75 -21.23 -47.55 19.46
N PRO A 76 -22.55 -47.76 19.16
CA PRO A 76 -23.59 -46.92 18.53
C PRO A 76 -24.98 -46.98 19.26
N VAL A 77 -26.01 -46.41 18.60
CA VAL A 77 -27.44 -46.85 18.54
C VAL A 77 -28.46 -45.95 19.24
N GLY A 78 -29.47 -45.50 18.47
CA GLY A 78 -30.85 -45.37 18.95
C GLY A 78 -31.59 -44.06 18.62
N ALA A 79 -32.33 -44.04 17.51
CA ALA A 79 -33.51 -43.19 17.32
C ALA A 79 -34.78 -43.95 17.77
N PRO A 80 -36.02 -43.39 17.75
CA PRO A 80 -36.51 -42.04 18.03
C PRO A 80 -37.69 -42.05 19.04
N LYS A 81 -37.98 -40.99 19.81
CA LYS A 81 -39.32 -40.79 20.40
C LYS A 81 -39.75 -39.32 20.51
N LYS A 82 -40.99 -39.09 20.04
CA LYS A 82 -41.88 -37.95 20.31
C LYS A 82 -41.92 -37.61 21.80
N GLY A 83 -41.99 -36.32 22.12
CA GLY A 83 -42.35 -35.88 23.47
C GLY A 83 -42.25 -34.38 23.69
N MET A 84 -43.40 -33.71 23.60
CA MET A 84 -43.90 -32.71 24.54
C MET A 84 -43.05 -31.45 24.83
N SER A 85 -43.62 -30.31 24.42
CA SER A 85 -43.28 -28.96 24.83
C SER A 85 -43.25 -28.78 26.36
N PRO A 86 -42.34 -27.93 26.89
CA PRO A 86 -42.50 -27.32 28.21
C PRO A 86 -42.96 -25.84 28.12
N PRO A 87 -43.58 -25.32 29.20
CA PRO A 87 -44.37 -24.09 29.19
C PRO A 87 -43.52 -22.83 29.38
N GLY A 88 -44.13 -21.70 28.98
CA GLY A 88 -43.53 -20.38 28.96
C GLY A 88 -43.45 -19.69 30.33
N SER A 89 -42.45 -18.82 30.44
CA SER A 89 -42.35 -17.79 31.47
C SER A 89 -41.64 -16.57 30.87
N ARG A 90 -42.43 -15.60 30.40
CA ARG A 90 -41.98 -14.22 30.14
C ARG A 90 -42.69 -13.30 31.13
N PRO A 91 -41.97 -12.40 31.83
CA PRO A 91 -42.59 -11.39 32.68
C PRO A 91 -43.22 -10.30 31.81
N VAL A 92 -44.49 -10.04 32.10
CA VAL A 92 -45.34 -8.99 31.54
C VAL A 92 -44.98 -7.66 32.20
N THR A 93 -44.61 -6.65 31.40
CA THR A 93 -44.55 -5.24 31.82
C THR A 93 -45.91 -4.57 31.63
N PRO A 94 -46.26 -3.56 32.46
CA PRO A 94 -47.64 -3.12 32.64
C PRO A 94 -48.10 -2.17 31.54
N ARG A 95 -49.31 -2.41 31.02
CA ARG A 95 -50.11 -1.47 30.23
C ARG A 95 -50.68 -0.41 31.17
N SER A 96 -50.32 0.85 30.96
CA SER A 96 -51.02 1.98 31.57
C SER A 96 -52.35 2.23 30.85
N SER A 97 -53.42 2.07 31.60
CA SER A 97 -54.79 2.45 31.28
C SER A 97 -54.97 3.97 31.41
N ALA A 98 -55.51 4.61 30.38
CA ALA A 98 -56.13 5.93 30.48
C ALA A 98 -57.62 5.78 30.17
N SER A 99 -58.45 6.19 31.13
CA SER A 99 -59.91 6.11 31.11
C SER A 99 -60.57 7.07 30.11
N PRO A 100 -61.82 6.78 29.69
CA PRO A 100 -62.62 7.60 28.77
C PRO A 100 -63.56 8.55 29.50
N LEU A 101 -64.01 9.63 28.83
CA LEU A 101 -65.33 10.32 28.89
C LEU A 101 -65.22 11.75 28.29
N PRO A 102 -66.33 12.42 27.91
CA PRO A 102 -67.51 11.97 27.16
C PRO A 102 -67.71 12.78 25.85
N GLY A 103 -68.52 12.24 24.95
CA GLY A 103 -68.88 12.90 23.69
C GLY A 103 -69.79 14.11 23.85
N VAL A 104 -69.63 15.07 22.93
CA VAL A 104 -70.66 16.03 22.54
C VAL A 104 -70.71 16.06 21.02
N ALA A 105 -71.94 16.06 20.52
CA ALA A 105 -72.35 15.84 19.15
C ALA A 105 -71.78 16.83 18.12
N ALA A 106 -71.69 16.35 16.88
CA ALA A 106 -71.48 17.13 15.67
C ALA A 106 -72.65 18.13 15.44
N PRO A 107 -72.44 19.19 14.63
CA PRO A 107 -72.68 18.98 13.21
C PRO A 107 -71.69 19.69 12.26
N ASN A 108 -71.51 19.08 11.09
CA ASN A 108 -71.14 19.67 9.79
C ASN A 108 -70.17 20.85 9.76
N GLY A 109 -68.94 20.57 9.30
CA GLY A 109 -67.99 21.58 8.85
C GLY A 109 -66.77 20.92 8.21
N THR A 110 -66.79 20.80 6.89
CA THR A 110 -65.69 20.40 6.02
C THR A 110 -64.37 21.11 6.35
N THR A 111 -63.36 20.40 6.86
CA THR A 111 -61.90 20.50 6.54
C THR A 111 -61.07 19.81 7.63
N THR A 112 -60.80 18.51 7.52
CA THR A 112 -59.73 17.83 8.30
C THR A 112 -59.25 16.51 7.67
N GLU A 113 -59.28 16.37 6.34
CA GLU A 113 -58.75 15.16 5.65
C GLU A 113 -57.23 15.21 5.36
N SER A 114 -56.58 16.37 5.54
CA SER A 114 -55.18 16.58 5.13
C SER A 114 -54.16 15.81 5.98
N ALA A 115 -54.42 15.55 7.27
CA ALA A 115 -53.50 14.81 8.14
C ALA A 115 -53.45 13.29 7.82
N GLY A 116 -54.59 12.70 7.43
CA GLY A 116 -54.67 11.28 7.07
C GLY A 116 -54.01 10.95 5.72
N ILE A 117 -53.99 11.91 4.79
CA ILE A 117 -53.35 11.74 3.47
C ILE A 117 -51.82 11.78 3.59
N GLN A 118 -51.28 12.65 4.45
CA GLN A 118 -49.82 12.73 4.66
C GLN A 118 -49.24 11.48 5.33
N ALA A 119 -49.96 10.88 6.28
CA ALA A 119 -49.55 9.61 6.90
C ALA A 119 -49.48 8.47 5.86
N LYS A 120 -50.51 8.35 5.01
CA LYS A 120 -50.52 7.38 3.90
C LYS A 120 -49.38 7.59 2.92
N HIS A 121 -49.01 8.84 2.64
CA HIS A 121 -47.89 9.14 1.74
C HIS A 121 -46.54 8.66 2.31
N MET A 122 -46.27 8.88 3.60
CA MET A 122 -45.03 8.40 4.24
C MET A 122 -44.95 6.87 4.24
N ASP A 123 -46.07 6.17 4.44
CA ASP A 123 -46.12 4.70 4.35
C ASP A 123 -45.77 4.21 2.94
N VAL A 124 -46.27 4.88 1.90
CA VAL A 124 -45.95 4.55 0.51
C VAL A 124 -44.47 4.77 0.19
N ILE A 125 -43.85 5.85 0.70
CA ILE A 125 -42.38 6.05 0.58
C ILE A 125 -41.65 4.93 1.31
N GLY A 126 -42.04 4.62 2.54
CA GLY A 126 -41.44 3.55 3.33
C GLY A 126 -41.52 2.20 2.63
N LEU A 127 -42.66 1.88 2.00
CA LEU A 127 -42.84 0.65 1.22
C LEU A 127 -41.93 0.63 -0.01
N ARG A 128 -41.86 1.70 -0.79
CA ARG A 128 -40.98 1.81 -1.97
C ARG A 128 -39.51 1.65 -1.61
N LEU A 129 -39.04 2.34 -0.57
CA LEU A 129 -37.65 2.21 -0.11
C LEU A 129 -37.35 0.79 0.39
N ASN A 130 -38.27 0.17 1.13
CA ASN A 130 -38.09 -1.21 1.57
C ASN A 130 -38.10 -2.20 0.40
N GLU A 131 -38.90 -1.97 -0.64
CA GLU A 131 -38.89 -2.77 -1.87
C GLU A 131 -37.53 -2.68 -2.56
N VAL A 132 -36.97 -1.47 -2.72
CA VAL A 132 -35.64 -1.27 -3.30
C VAL A 132 -34.57 -1.98 -2.48
N VAL A 133 -34.60 -1.85 -1.15
CA VAL A 133 -33.68 -2.56 -0.24
C VAL A 133 -33.82 -4.08 -0.36
N ASN A 134 -35.06 -4.60 -0.42
CA ASN A 134 -35.32 -6.03 -0.62
C ASN A 134 -34.80 -6.51 -1.98
N LYS A 135 -34.99 -5.72 -3.04
CA LYS A 135 -34.51 -6.02 -4.39
C LYS A 135 -32.99 -6.00 -4.47
N ALA A 136 -32.33 -5.05 -3.82
CA ALA A 136 -30.88 -4.97 -3.75
C ALA A 136 -30.25 -6.18 -3.03
N CYS A 137 -30.90 -6.66 -1.95
CA CYS A 137 -30.49 -7.86 -1.23
C CYS A 137 -30.97 -9.18 -1.87
N ALA A 138 -31.80 -9.13 -2.92
CA ALA A 138 -32.43 -10.32 -3.48
C ALA A 138 -31.39 -11.27 -4.09
N GLY A 139 -31.34 -12.50 -3.56
CA GLY A 139 -30.42 -13.53 -4.01
C GLY A 139 -28.97 -13.32 -3.55
N VAL A 140 -28.73 -12.42 -2.60
CA VAL A 140 -27.46 -12.34 -1.88
C VAL A 140 -27.48 -13.39 -0.78
N ASP A 141 -26.55 -14.35 -0.85
CA ASP A 141 -26.46 -15.43 0.12
C ASP A 141 -25.01 -15.86 0.32
N PHE A 142 -24.57 -15.80 1.58
CA PHE A 142 -23.24 -16.23 1.98
C PHE A 142 -23.04 -17.74 1.76
N LYS A 143 -24.06 -18.58 1.97
CA LYS A 143 -23.92 -20.04 1.81
C LYS A 143 -23.68 -20.41 0.36
N ALA A 144 -24.41 -19.77 -0.56
CA ALA A 144 -24.19 -19.88 -2.00
C ALA A 144 -23.01 -19.04 -2.52
N LYS A 145 -22.32 -18.29 -1.66
CA LYS A 145 -21.25 -17.32 -2.00
C LYS A 145 -21.67 -16.36 -3.12
N LYS A 146 -22.97 -16.03 -3.17
CA LYS A 146 -23.56 -15.15 -4.16
C LYS A 146 -23.61 -13.74 -3.58
N GLY A 147 -22.74 -12.88 -4.09
CA GLY A 147 -22.60 -11.49 -3.66
C GLY A 147 -23.64 -10.54 -4.24
N PHE A 148 -23.50 -9.26 -3.92
CA PHE A 148 -24.25 -8.17 -4.54
C PHE A 148 -23.87 -8.05 -6.02
N LYS A 149 -24.84 -7.61 -6.84
CA LYS A 149 -24.57 -7.20 -8.23
C LYS A 149 -24.07 -5.76 -8.22
N LYS A 150 -23.21 -5.42 -9.18
CA LYS A 150 -22.71 -4.04 -9.38
C LYS A 150 -23.88 -3.05 -9.51
N GLY A 151 -23.82 -1.93 -8.82
CA GLY A 151 -24.85 -0.88 -8.84
C GLY A 151 -26.06 -1.14 -7.94
N ASN A 152 -26.11 -2.26 -7.21
CA ASN A 152 -27.18 -2.51 -6.25
C ASN A 152 -27.15 -1.49 -5.09
N GLY A 153 -25.96 -1.11 -4.61
CA GLY A 153 -25.83 -0.07 -3.59
C GLY A 153 -26.22 1.30 -4.14
N TRP A 154 -25.78 1.59 -5.36
CA TRP A 154 -26.13 2.82 -6.07
C TRP A 154 -27.66 3.00 -6.19
N SER A 155 -28.35 1.92 -6.54
CA SER A 155 -29.82 1.91 -6.64
C SER A 155 -30.52 2.22 -5.32
N VAL A 156 -29.96 1.77 -4.19
CA VAL A 156 -30.50 2.08 -2.85
C VAL A 156 -30.28 3.55 -2.50
N GLY A 157 -29.05 4.05 -2.72
CA GLY A 157 -28.72 5.46 -2.53
C GLY A 157 -29.60 6.39 -3.37
N GLU A 158 -29.71 6.12 -4.67
CA GLU A 158 -30.53 6.90 -5.59
C GLU A 158 -32.01 6.90 -5.22
N ALA A 159 -32.54 5.77 -4.77
CA ALA A 159 -33.94 5.69 -4.34
C ALA A 159 -34.18 6.60 -3.14
N VAL A 160 -33.27 6.65 -2.17
CA VAL A 160 -33.39 7.59 -1.04
C VAL A 160 -33.35 9.04 -1.53
N VAL A 161 -32.39 9.38 -2.39
CA VAL A 161 -32.24 10.74 -2.93
C VAL A 161 -33.47 11.16 -3.74
N LYS A 162 -34.05 10.26 -4.53
CA LYS A 162 -35.27 10.52 -5.33
C LYS A 162 -36.50 10.79 -4.48
N GLU A 163 -36.61 10.17 -3.29
CA GLU A 163 -37.74 10.40 -2.39
C GLU A 163 -37.58 11.72 -1.59
N LEU A 164 -36.35 12.20 -1.39
CA LEU A 164 -36.11 13.46 -0.67
C LEU A 164 -36.65 14.67 -1.47
N PRO A 165 -37.56 15.48 -0.89
CA PRO A 165 -38.09 16.67 -1.56
C PRO A 165 -37.00 17.71 -1.82
N PHE A 166 -36.86 18.15 -3.07
CA PHE A 166 -35.85 19.14 -3.44
C PHE A 166 -36.15 20.53 -2.83
N PRO A 167 -35.15 21.22 -2.24
CA PRO A 167 -35.31 22.60 -1.77
C PRO A 167 -35.68 23.57 -2.90
N PRO A 168 -36.64 24.50 -2.73
CA PRO A 168 -37.26 24.94 -1.48
C PRO A 168 -38.59 24.22 -1.16
N SER A 169 -38.52 22.98 -0.67
CA SER A 169 -39.65 22.28 -0.05
C SER A 169 -39.77 22.63 1.43
N ASP A 170 -40.96 22.42 2.00
CA ASP A 170 -41.20 22.60 3.45
C ASP A 170 -40.24 21.74 4.29
N ALA A 171 -39.55 22.37 5.25
CA ALA A 171 -38.62 21.71 6.16
C ALA A 171 -39.28 20.60 7.00
N TYR A 172 -40.58 20.70 7.32
CA TYR A 172 -41.29 19.63 8.03
C TYR A 172 -41.50 18.39 7.15
N LEU A 173 -41.85 18.60 5.88
CA LEU A 173 -41.96 17.53 4.90
C LEU A 173 -40.60 16.85 4.67
N ILE A 174 -39.53 17.62 4.47
CA ILE A 174 -38.18 17.07 4.33
C ILE A 174 -37.81 16.23 5.55
N ARG A 175 -38.05 16.71 6.79
CA ARG A 175 -37.79 15.93 8.01
C ARG A 175 -38.62 14.65 8.08
N ALA A 176 -39.90 14.69 7.68
CA ALA A 176 -40.76 13.52 7.71
C ALA A 176 -40.27 12.42 6.74
N VAL A 177 -39.95 12.81 5.50
CA VAL A 177 -39.38 11.89 4.50
C VAL A 177 -38.00 11.39 4.92
N LEU A 178 -37.16 12.26 5.47
CA LEU A 178 -35.82 11.93 5.93
C LEU A 178 -35.86 10.88 7.06
N ARG A 179 -36.75 11.00 8.04
CA ARG A 179 -36.91 9.97 9.09
C ARG A 179 -37.30 8.62 8.50
N THR A 180 -38.20 8.62 7.52
CA THR A 180 -38.63 7.40 6.82
C THR A 180 -37.45 6.78 6.05
N SER A 181 -36.65 7.61 5.39
CA SER A 181 -35.45 7.20 4.65
C SER A 181 -34.37 6.62 5.57
N VAL A 182 -34.09 7.29 6.69
CA VAL A 182 -33.12 6.83 7.71
C VAL A 182 -33.55 5.49 8.31
N LYS A 183 -34.85 5.27 8.51
CA LYS A 183 -35.37 3.97 8.96
C LYS A 183 -35.08 2.88 7.94
N ALA A 184 -35.33 3.12 6.65
CA ALA A 184 -35.05 2.15 5.59
C ALA A 184 -33.54 1.87 5.44
N LEU A 185 -32.71 2.91 5.47
CA LEU A 185 -31.25 2.75 5.43
C LEU A 185 -30.69 2.05 6.68
N SER A 186 -31.29 2.28 7.85
CA SER A 186 -30.94 1.54 9.08
C SER A 186 -31.23 0.05 8.94
N ILE A 187 -32.36 -0.32 8.31
CA ILE A 187 -32.66 -1.73 8.01
C ILE A 187 -31.64 -2.30 7.02
N TYR A 188 -31.30 -1.55 5.98
CA TYR A 188 -30.31 -1.95 4.97
C TYR A 188 -28.93 -2.19 5.60
N THR A 189 -28.41 -1.25 6.39
CA THR A 189 -27.13 -1.39 7.11
C THR A 189 -27.11 -2.61 8.04
N ILE A 190 -28.17 -2.85 8.83
CA ILE A 190 -28.28 -4.05 9.67
C ILE A 190 -28.22 -5.34 8.85
N ARG A 191 -28.84 -5.37 7.66
CA ARG A 191 -28.79 -6.52 6.76
C ARG A 191 -27.38 -6.74 6.20
N LEU A 192 -26.69 -5.68 5.79
CA LEU A 192 -25.30 -5.75 5.34
C LEU A 192 -24.41 -6.35 6.45
N GLU A 193 -24.56 -5.88 7.70
CA GLU A 193 -23.81 -6.43 8.83
C GLU A 193 -24.15 -7.90 9.12
N THR A 194 -25.43 -8.28 9.02
CA THR A 194 -25.87 -9.66 9.23
C THR A 194 -25.32 -10.62 8.17
N LEU A 195 -25.21 -10.16 6.92
CA LEU A 195 -24.59 -10.92 5.83
C LEU A 195 -23.07 -11.02 6.01
N LEU A 196 -22.46 -9.96 6.57
CA LEU A 196 -21.01 -9.85 6.69
C LEU A 196 -20.46 -10.66 7.87
N LEU A 197 -21.18 -10.75 8.99
CA LEU A 197 -20.67 -11.37 10.22
C LEU A 197 -20.22 -12.84 10.03
N PRO A 198 -21.02 -13.75 9.45
CA PRO A 198 -20.59 -15.14 9.22
C PRO A 198 -19.39 -15.23 8.27
N ALA A 199 -19.31 -14.30 7.32
CA ALA A 199 -18.29 -14.27 6.29
C ALA A 199 -16.94 -13.77 6.81
N LEU A 200 -16.94 -12.80 7.73
CA LEU A 200 -15.72 -12.34 8.41
C LEU A 200 -15.17 -13.37 9.40
N THR A 201 -16.04 -14.20 9.99
CA THR A 201 -15.63 -15.29 10.89
C THR A 201 -15.17 -16.55 10.14
N ASP A 202 -15.42 -16.64 8.84
CA ASP A 202 -14.97 -17.75 8.00
C ASP A 202 -13.44 -17.68 7.84
N PRO A 203 -12.67 -18.72 8.23
CA PRO A 203 -11.22 -18.74 8.06
C PRO A 203 -10.77 -18.47 6.62
N ALA A 204 -11.61 -18.78 5.63
CA ALA A 204 -11.33 -18.48 4.24
C ALA A 204 -11.16 -16.98 3.95
N PHE A 205 -11.78 -16.09 4.73
CA PHE A 205 -11.58 -14.65 4.58
C PHE A 205 -10.11 -14.26 4.89
N ALA A 206 -9.55 -14.82 5.95
CA ALA A 206 -8.18 -14.55 6.40
C ALA A 206 -7.07 -15.24 5.58
N ASN A 207 -7.44 -16.09 4.61
CA ASN A 207 -6.48 -16.75 3.73
C ASN A 207 -5.66 -15.75 2.92
N ALA A 208 -4.40 -16.10 2.64
CA ALA A 208 -3.52 -15.27 1.81
C ALA A 208 -4.10 -15.05 0.41
N LEU A 209 -3.85 -13.87 -0.15
CA LEU A 209 -4.32 -13.48 -1.48
C LEU A 209 -3.59 -14.30 -2.57
N ASN A 210 -4.30 -14.69 -3.62
CA ASN A 210 -3.71 -15.43 -4.72
C ASN A 210 -3.11 -14.48 -5.76
N ILE A 211 -1.96 -13.89 -5.41
CA ILE A 211 -1.26 -12.90 -6.25
C ILE A 211 -0.12 -13.51 -7.09
N ASN A 212 -0.10 -14.83 -7.29
CA ASN A 212 0.97 -15.48 -8.06
C ASN A 212 0.72 -15.39 -9.57
N ALA A 213 1.64 -14.76 -10.31
CA ALA A 213 1.55 -14.62 -11.77
C ALA A 213 1.54 -15.95 -12.54
N GLN A 214 2.00 -17.06 -11.95
CA GLN A 214 2.10 -18.35 -12.65
C GLN A 214 0.75 -19.07 -12.88
N ALA A 215 -0.33 -18.61 -12.24
CA ALA A 215 -1.68 -19.15 -12.43
C ALA A 215 -2.62 -18.06 -13.00
N PRO A 216 -2.43 -17.63 -14.26
CA PRO A 216 -3.17 -16.49 -14.82
C PRO A 216 -4.70 -16.69 -14.90
N ALA A 217 -5.17 -17.94 -14.86
CA ALA A 217 -6.59 -18.30 -14.86
C ALA A 217 -7.23 -18.28 -13.45
N ALA A 218 -6.44 -18.22 -12.37
CA ALA A 218 -6.98 -18.23 -11.03
C ALA A 218 -7.41 -16.81 -10.63
N HIS A 219 -8.65 -16.70 -10.13
CA HIS A 219 -9.14 -15.45 -9.56
C HIS A 219 -8.30 -15.09 -8.31
N PRO A 220 -7.90 -13.82 -8.13
CA PRO A 220 -6.94 -13.45 -7.08
C PRO A 220 -7.56 -13.46 -5.67
N LEU A 221 -8.90 -13.38 -5.59
CA LEU A 221 -9.70 -13.54 -4.38
C LEU A 221 -10.41 -14.89 -4.37
N ASN A 222 -10.49 -15.52 -3.20
CA ASN A 222 -11.35 -16.71 -3.03
C ASN A 222 -12.85 -16.32 -2.96
N PRO A 223 -13.80 -17.27 -3.07
CA PRO A 223 -15.22 -16.96 -3.08
C PRO A 223 -15.73 -16.24 -1.82
N THR A 224 -15.18 -16.54 -0.64
CA THR A 224 -15.54 -15.85 0.61
C THR A 224 -15.09 -14.39 0.57
N GLN A 225 -13.84 -14.13 0.15
CA GLN A 225 -13.28 -12.79 -0.01
C GLN A 225 -14.06 -11.97 -1.05
N TYR A 226 -14.42 -12.59 -2.17
CA TYR A 226 -15.22 -11.94 -3.20
C TYR A 226 -16.63 -11.58 -2.71
N PHE A 227 -17.28 -12.49 -1.96
CA PHE A 227 -18.58 -12.22 -1.35
C PHE A 227 -18.52 -11.01 -0.41
N VAL A 228 -17.60 -10.99 0.56
CA VAL A 228 -17.52 -9.86 1.50
C VAL A 228 -17.16 -8.55 0.81
N LEU A 229 -16.33 -8.60 -0.24
CA LEU A 229 -16.00 -7.44 -1.04
C LEU A 229 -17.25 -6.86 -1.73
N SER A 230 -18.12 -7.72 -2.28
CA SER A 230 -19.37 -7.25 -2.89
C SER A 230 -20.31 -6.56 -1.90
N VAL A 231 -20.33 -7.01 -0.64
CA VAL A 231 -21.10 -6.36 0.44
C VAL A 231 -20.50 -5.00 0.78
N ALA A 232 -19.17 -4.92 0.84
CA ALA A 232 -18.46 -3.66 1.08
C ALA A 232 -18.68 -2.66 -0.05
N HIS A 233 -18.60 -3.06 -1.32
CA HIS A 233 -18.87 -2.17 -2.45
C HIS A 233 -20.31 -1.68 -2.45
N ALA A 234 -21.30 -2.53 -2.17
CA ALA A 234 -22.69 -2.08 -2.09
C ALA A 234 -22.90 -1.07 -0.95
N ALA A 235 -22.16 -1.21 0.16
CA ALA A 235 -22.18 -0.23 1.24
C ALA A 235 -21.54 1.10 0.82
N TRP A 236 -20.36 1.04 0.18
CA TRP A 236 -19.64 2.20 -0.34
C TRP A 236 -20.47 2.95 -1.38
N GLU A 237 -20.99 2.27 -2.41
CA GLU A 237 -21.85 2.86 -3.45
C GLU A 237 -23.05 3.61 -2.84
N THR A 238 -23.64 3.07 -1.77
CA THR A 238 -24.76 3.73 -1.09
C THR A 238 -24.30 4.98 -0.34
N CYS A 239 -23.15 4.92 0.33
CA CYS A 239 -22.57 6.04 1.07
C CYS A 239 -22.22 7.18 0.12
N GLU A 240 -21.52 6.85 -0.97
CA GLU A 240 -21.08 7.76 -2.01
C GLU A 240 -22.23 8.57 -2.60
N VAL A 241 -23.34 7.92 -2.97
CA VAL A 241 -24.52 8.63 -3.51
C VAL A 241 -25.09 9.64 -2.50
N LEU A 242 -25.07 9.30 -1.20
CA LEU A 242 -25.52 10.20 -0.15
C LEU A 242 -24.54 11.36 0.05
N GLU A 243 -23.23 11.11 0.00
CA GLU A 243 -22.18 12.14 0.08
C GLU A 243 -22.28 13.12 -1.07
N GLN A 244 -22.27 12.63 -2.31
CA GLN A 244 -22.43 13.45 -3.52
C GLN A 244 -23.69 14.31 -3.48
N THR A 245 -24.78 13.77 -2.93
CA THR A 245 -26.03 14.52 -2.77
C THR A 245 -25.88 15.69 -1.78
N LEU A 246 -25.21 15.45 -0.65
CA LEU A 246 -25.02 16.44 0.41
C LEU A 246 -23.99 17.52 0.02
N GLU A 247 -22.97 17.16 -0.76
CA GLU A 247 -21.94 18.06 -1.26
C GLU A 247 -22.45 19.12 -2.25
N THR A 248 -23.63 18.89 -2.85
CA THR A 248 -24.27 19.92 -3.68
C THR A 248 -24.53 21.24 -2.93
N GLY A 249 -24.50 21.24 -1.60
CA GLY A 249 -24.73 22.43 -0.76
C GLY A 249 -26.18 22.92 -0.78
N LYS A 250 -27.07 22.23 -1.51
CA LYS A 250 -28.47 22.62 -1.66
C LYS A 250 -29.34 22.20 -0.49
N TRP A 251 -28.89 21.20 0.29
CA TRP A 251 -29.67 20.60 1.36
C TRP A 251 -29.50 21.35 2.69
N PRO A 252 -30.58 21.47 3.50
CA PRO A 252 -30.47 22.01 4.85
C PRO A 252 -29.50 21.20 5.73
N ARG A 253 -28.76 21.86 6.63
CA ARG A 253 -27.77 21.21 7.52
C ARG A 253 -28.32 20.02 8.32
N PHE A 254 -29.57 20.08 8.75
CA PHE A 254 -30.17 18.97 9.51
C PHE A 254 -30.27 17.67 8.68
N VAL A 255 -30.31 17.74 7.35
CA VAL A 255 -30.32 16.55 6.47
C VAL A 255 -29.01 15.80 6.62
N GLN A 256 -27.89 16.53 6.51
CA GLN A 256 -26.54 16.01 6.72
C GLN A 256 -26.38 15.42 8.13
N GLU A 257 -26.78 16.16 9.16
CA GLU A 257 -26.68 15.71 10.57
C GLU A 257 -27.48 14.42 10.82
N THR A 258 -28.64 14.26 10.18
CA THR A 258 -29.49 13.07 10.37
C THR A 258 -28.98 11.86 9.58
N LEU A 259 -28.40 12.06 8.38
CA LEU A 259 -27.83 10.97 7.57
C LEU A 259 -26.45 10.51 8.08
N ARG A 260 -25.70 11.39 8.75
CA ARG A 260 -24.33 11.11 9.20
C ARG A 260 -24.17 9.79 9.96
N PRO A 261 -25.00 9.44 10.96
CA PRO A 261 -24.83 8.18 11.69
C PRO A 261 -25.03 6.92 10.84
N VAL A 262 -25.78 7.02 9.74
CA VAL A 262 -25.98 5.91 8.80
C VAL A 262 -24.76 5.79 7.88
N MET A 263 -24.25 6.91 7.38
CA MET A 263 -23.05 6.97 6.54
C MET A 263 -21.83 6.43 7.31
N ASP A 264 -21.64 6.84 8.56
CA ASP A 264 -20.56 6.32 9.41
C ASP A 264 -20.66 4.79 9.61
N LYS A 265 -21.88 4.21 9.60
CA LYS A 265 -22.08 2.75 9.64
C LYS A 265 -21.76 2.07 8.31
N LEU A 266 -22.10 2.69 7.17
CA LEU A 266 -21.73 2.19 5.85
C LEU A 266 -20.19 2.18 5.71
N ASP A 267 -19.52 3.26 6.10
CA ASP A 267 -18.06 3.35 6.13
C ASP A 267 -17.42 2.28 7.02
N LEU A 268 -18.04 1.98 8.17
CA LEU A 268 -17.59 0.92 9.05
C LEU A 268 -17.70 -0.47 8.39
N VAL A 269 -18.77 -0.72 7.63
CA VAL A 269 -18.92 -1.96 6.84
C VAL A 269 -17.82 -2.07 5.78
N VAL A 270 -17.53 -0.99 5.06
CA VAL A 270 -16.43 -0.92 4.08
C VAL A 270 -15.10 -1.21 4.76
N SER A 271 -14.81 -0.50 5.85
CA SER A 271 -13.53 -0.59 6.57
C SER A 271 -13.25 -1.99 7.12
N LYS A 272 -14.28 -2.70 7.64
CA LYS A 272 -14.17 -4.07 8.14
C LYS A 272 -13.69 -5.08 7.09
N VAL A 273 -13.89 -4.79 5.80
CA VAL A 273 -13.53 -5.68 4.69
C VAL A 273 -12.28 -5.21 3.97
N ILE A 274 -12.24 -3.94 3.58
CA ILE A 274 -11.18 -3.39 2.74
C ILE A 274 -9.85 -3.33 3.51
N GLN A 275 -9.86 -2.88 4.77
CA GLN A 275 -8.61 -2.71 5.52
C GLN A 275 -7.84 -4.04 5.72
N PRO A 276 -8.46 -5.16 6.12
CA PRO A 276 -7.77 -6.45 6.20
C PRO A 276 -7.22 -6.92 4.84
N LEU A 277 -7.96 -6.73 3.75
CA LEU A 277 -7.50 -7.13 2.41
C LEU A 277 -6.29 -6.30 1.96
N MET A 278 -6.35 -4.97 2.12
CA MET A 278 -5.25 -4.06 1.77
C MET A 278 -4.03 -4.25 2.67
N LEU A 279 -4.23 -4.52 3.96
CA LEU A 279 -3.15 -4.84 4.89
C LEU A 279 -2.49 -6.19 4.54
N GLY A 280 -3.28 -7.20 4.18
CA GLY A 280 -2.79 -8.49 3.69
C GLY A 280 -1.94 -8.32 2.43
N LEU A 281 -2.43 -7.55 1.46
CA LEU A 281 -1.71 -7.24 0.23
C LEU A 281 -0.40 -6.49 0.50
N LYS A 282 -0.44 -5.46 1.35
CA LYS A 282 0.74 -4.71 1.79
C LYS A 282 1.79 -5.63 2.41
N ARG A 283 1.38 -6.50 3.33
CA ARG A 283 2.27 -7.47 3.99
C ARG A 283 2.91 -8.41 2.97
N ASP A 284 2.13 -8.92 2.02
CA ASP A 284 2.62 -9.85 1.01
C ASP A 284 3.60 -9.19 0.02
N LEU A 285 3.32 -7.94 -0.41
CA LEU A 285 4.22 -7.15 -1.24
C LEU A 285 5.55 -6.84 -0.52
N ILE A 286 5.50 -6.38 0.73
CA ILE A 286 6.72 -6.13 1.53
C ILE A 286 7.51 -7.43 1.73
N ALA A 287 6.83 -8.52 2.10
CA ALA A 287 7.48 -9.82 2.28
C ALA A 287 8.07 -10.38 0.97
N SER A 288 7.60 -9.93 -0.20
CA SER A 288 8.19 -10.30 -1.49
C SER A 288 9.43 -9.48 -1.86
N LEU A 289 9.61 -8.30 -1.26
CA LEU A 289 10.84 -7.50 -1.38
C LEU A 289 11.95 -8.04 -0.47
N SER A 290 11.59 -8.53 0.73
CA SER A 290 12.54 -9.07 1.71
C SER A 290 12.96 -10.53 1.46
N ARG A 291 12.32 -11.23 0.51
CA ARG A 291 12.73 -12.57 0.08
C ARG A 291 13.81 -12.46 -0.98
N ASN A 292 15.05 -12.43 -0.52
CA ASN A 292 16.23 -12.14 -1.33
C ASN A 292 17.01 -13.40 -1.70
N GLU A 293 16.80 -14.45 -0.91
CA GLU A 293 17.60 -15.66 -0.88
C GLU A 293 16.69 -16.82 -1.23
N GLY A 294 16.85 -17.31 -2.45
CA GLY A 294 16.01 -18.35 -2.99
C GLY A 294 16.05 -18.31 -4.50
N THR A 295 17.16 -18.75 -5.08
CA THR A 295 17.03 -19.55 -6.29
C THR A 295 15.90 -20.53 -6.03
N SER A 296 14.85 -20.50 -6.86
CA SER A 296 13.87 -21.58 -6.87
C SER A 296 14.67 -22.89 -6.82
N PRO A 297 14.44 -23.79 -5.85
CA PRO A 297 15.28 -24.96 -5.67
C PRO A 297 15.37 -25.68 -7.00
N THR A 298 16.57 -25.70 -7.58
CA THR A 298 16.84 -26.30 -8.89
C THR A 298 16.48 -27.78 -8.78
N GLY A 299 15.28 -28.15 -9.23
CA GLY A 299 14.84 -29.55 -9.30
C GLY A 299 13.81 -30.02 -8.26
N SER A 300 13.30 -29.19 -7.35
CA SER A 300 12.19 -29.66 -6.50
C SER A 300 10.85 -29.51 -7.20
N LYS A 301 10.28 -30.64 -7.64
CA LYS A 301 8.83 -30.77 -7.82
C LYS A 301 8.15 -30.11 -6.61
N VAL A 302 7.18 -29.25 -6.86
CA VAL A 302 6.37 -28.61 -5.82
C VAL A 302 5.67 -29.71 -5.01
N VAL A 303 6.30 -30.12 -3.90
CA VAL A 303 5.68 -30.97 -2.90
C VAL A 303 4.92 -30.03 -1.98
N GLY A 304 3.59 -30.16 -2.03
CA GLY A 304 2.69 -29.49 -1.13
C GLY A 304 3.01 -29.83 0.32
N LEU A 305 2.83 -28.85 1.18
CA LEU A 305 2.72 -29.06 2.62
C LEU A 305 1.48 -29.93 2.90
N ALA A 306 1.68 -31.26 3.05
CA ALA A 306 0.91 -32.18 3.90
C ALA A 306 1.55 -33.60 3.92
N SER A 307 2.29 -33.88 4.99
CA SER A 307 2.50 -35.14 5.76
C SER A 307 2.56 -36.56 5.11
N ILE A 308 3.64 -37.27 5.53
CA ILE A 308 3.85 -38.71 5.87
C ILE A 308 4.30 -39.73 4.78
N PRO A 309 5.30 -40.62 5.07
CA PRO A 309 6.12 -41.33 4.09
C PRO A 309 5.79 -42.84 3.94
N ALA A 310 6.21 -43.43 2.82
CA ALA A 310 6.37 -44.89 2.68
C ALA A 310 7.76 -45.22 2.11
N PRO A 311 8.46 -46.25 2.63
CA PRO A 311 9.81 -46.61 2.20
C PRO A 311 9.75 -47.66 1.10
N THR A 312 10.44 -47.44 -0.02
CA THR A 312 10.90 -48.57 -0.85
C THR A 312 12.25 -48.26 -1.48
N THR A 313 13.15 -49.21 -1.24
CA THR A 313 14.52 -49.36 -1.68
C THR A 313 14.61 -49.83 -3.13
N ALA A 314 15.39 -49.15 -3.98
CA ALA A 314 16.14 -49.76 -5.09
C ALA A 314 17.19 -48.78 -5.69
N PRO A 315 18.32 -49.28 -6.26
CA PRO A 315 19.47 -48.44 -6.62
C PRO A 315 19.66 -48.17 -8.13
N THR A 316 20.30 -47.01 -8.42
CA THR A 316 21.11 -46.62 -9.62
C THR A 316 20.42 -46.41 -10.99
N PRO A 317 21.00 -45.70 -12.00
CA PRO A 317 22.35 -45.11 -12.10
C PRO A 317 22.45 -43.64 -12.61
N ALA A 318 23.69 -43.16 -12.67
CA ALA A 318 24.16 -41.83 -13.08
C ALA A 318 23.87 -41.45 -14.54
N VAL A 319 23.53 -40.17 -14.78
CA VAL A 319 23.47 -39.55 -16.12
C VAL A 319 23.97 -38.09 -16.06
N THR A 320 25.13 -37.88 -16.68
CA THR A 320 25.72 -36.73 -17.39
C THR A 320 25.42 -35.26 -16.99
N LYS A 321 26.53 -34.54 -16.75
CA LYS A 321 26.70 -33.09 -16.87
C LYS A 321 26.13 -32.56 -18.20
N GLU A 322 25.10 -31.74 -18.16
CA GLU A 322 24.76 -30.78 -19.22
C GLU A 322 24.31 -29.44 -18.64
N HIS A 323 24.47 -28.38 -19.44
CA HIS A 323 24.57 -26.99 -19.02
C HIS A 323 23.34 -26.47 -18.29
N SER A 324 23.56 -25.95 -17.08
CA SER A 324 22.55 -25.35 -16.20
C SER A 324 22.08 -23.99 -16.75
N ASN A 325 21.10 -24.01 -17.65
CA ASN A 325 20.23 -22.85 -17.86
C ASN A 325 19.24 -22.78 -16.70
N ALA A 326 19.55 -21.95 -15.70
CA ALA A 326 18.66 -21.69 -14.58
C ALA A 326 17.29 -21.18 -15.09
N PRO A 327 16.16 -21.64 -14.53
CA PRO A 327 14.84 -21.16 -14.92
C PRO A 327 14.67 -19.70 -14.46
N VAL A 328 14.92 -18.76 -15.37
CA VAL A 328 14.60 -17.35 -15.17
C VAL A 328 13.08 -17.23 -15.07
N SER A 329 12.57 -16.78 -13.91
CA SER A 329 11.15 -16.50 -13.73
C SER A 329 10.66 -15.57 -14.84
N ARG A 330 9.69 -16.07 -15.62
CA ARG A 330 9.18 -15.43 -16.83
C ARG A 330 8.09 -14.44 -16.41
N LEU A 331 8.45 -13.16 -16.26
CA LEU A 331 7.44 -12.10 -16.26
C LEU A 331 6.88 -11.96 -17.68
N THR A 332 5.57 -11.78 -17.75
CA THR A 332 4.65 -11.94 -18.89
C THR A 332 5.19 -11.46 -20.24
N LYS A 333 4.99 -12.30 -21.28
CA LYS A 333 5.53 -12.18 -22.63
C LYS A 333 4.76 -11.12 -23.44
N GLU A 334 5.22 -9.88 -23.41
CA GLU A 334 4.70 -8.83 -24.29
C GLU A 334 5.19 -9.07 -25.74
N LEU A 335 4.25 -9.25 -26.67
CA LEU A 335 4.55 -9.27 -28.11
C LEU A 335 4.88 -7.84 -28.57
N SER A 336 6.17 -7.52 -28.63
CA SER A 336 6.63 -6.34 -29.37
C SER A 336 6.22 -6.47 -30.84
N SER A 337 5.86 -5.35 -31.48
CA SER A 337 5.52 -5.26 -32.92
C SER A 337 6.60 -5.80 -33.87
N GLY A 338 7.82 -6.06 -33.37
CA GLY A 338 8.91 -6.72 -34.09
C GLY A 338 9.06 -8.23 -33.85
N GLY A 339 8.08 -8.93 -33.24
CA GLY A 339 8.04 -10.39 -33.10
C GLY A 339 9.06 -11.02 -32.12
N THR A 340 10.01 -10.25 -31.58
CA THR A 340 10.97 -10.72 -30.57
C THR A 340 10.54 -10.29 -29.17
N SER A 341 10.16 -11.26 -28.33
CA SER A 341 9.86 -11.03 -26.92
C SER A 341 11.12 -10.56 -26.19
N ARG A 342 11.13 -9.30 -25.72
CA ARG A 342 12.24 -8.78 -24.91
C ARG A 342 11.88 -8.85 -23.44
N GLN A 343 12.54 -9.76 -22.73
CA GLN A 343 12.38 -9.95 -21.30
C GLN A 343 13.12 -8.84 -20.55
N LEU A 344 12.43 -8.15 -19.64
CA LEU A 344 13.11 -7.37 -18.60
C LEU A 344 13.93 -8.35 -17.76
N ALA A 345 15.25 -8.23 -17.76
CA ALA A 345 16.05 -8.97 -16.80
C ALA A 345 15.87 -8.27 -15.46
N ILE A 346 14.94 -8.77 -14.65
CA ILE A 346 14.65 -8.23 -13.32
C ILE A 346 15.79 -8.67 -12.38
N PRO A 347 16.36 -7.75 -11.58
CA PRO A 347 17.37 -8.10 -10.59
C PRO A 347 16.87 -9.23 -9.68
N PRO A 348 17.74 -10.18 -9.30
CA PRO A 348 17.35 -11.29 -8.42
C PRO A 348 16.67 -10.82 -7.12
N CYS A 349 17.14 -9.71 -6.54
CA CYS A 349 16.57 -9.12 -5.33
C CYS A 349 15.12 -8.60 -5.48
N LEU A 350 14.61 -8.45 -6.70
CA LEU A 350 13.24 -7.99 -7.00
C LEU A 350 12.39 -9.04 -7.73
N GLN A 351 12.94 -10.23 -7.98
CA GLN A 351 12.25 -11.24 -8.78
C GLN A 351 10.95 -11.73 -8.12
N HIS A 352 10.98 -11.93 -6.80
CA HIS A 352 9.79 -12.32 -6.03
C HIS A 352 8.72 -11.23 -6.04
N PHE A 353 9.11 -9.95 -5.88
CA PHE A 353 8.20 -8.82 -5.97
C PHE A 353 7.59 -8.71 -7.37
N ALA A 354 8.40 -8.80 -8.42
CA ALA A 354 7.93 -8.75 -9.79
C ALA A 354 6.88 -9.82 -10.11
N ASN A 355 7.09 -11.06 -9.67
CA ASN A 355 6.13 -12.16 -9.84
C ASN A 355 4.77 -11.92 -9.15
N ARG A 356 4.69 -10.95 -8.25
CA ARG A 356 3.50 -10.60 -7.47
C ARG A 356 2.79 -9.36 -8.02
N VAL A 357 3.49 -8.51 -8.78
CA VAL A 357 2.97 -7.23 -9.29
C VAL A 357 1.65 -7.40 -10.05
N ASP A 358 1.59 -8.30 -11.02
CA ASP A 358 0.38 -8.47 -11.85
C ASP A 358 -0.82 -8.99 -11.04
N GLY A 359 -0.59 -9.91 -10.09
CA GLY A 359 -1.63 -10.40 -9.20
C GLY A 359 -2.12 -9.32 -8.24
N SER A 360 -1.20 -8.52 -7.69
CA SER A 360 -1.49 -7.40 -6.82
C SER A 360 -2.26 -6.28 -7.53
N ARG A 361 -1.92 -5.98 -8.79
CA ARG A 361 -2.66 -5.01 -9.61
C ARG A 361 -4.12 -5.43 -9.77
N LYS A 362 -4.37 -6.69 -10.11
CA LYS A 362 -5.75 -7.23 -10.19
C LYS A 362 -6.50 -7.12 -8.86
N ILE A 363 -5.83 -7.26 -7.72
CA ILE A 363 -6.46 -7.01 -6.42
C ILE A 363 -6.83 -5.53 -6.27
N PHE A 364 -5.96 -4.59 -6.65
CA PHE A 364 -6.31 -3.17 -6.64
C PHE A 364 -7.47 -2.84 -7.60
N ASP A 365 -7.47 -3.39 -8.81
CA ASP A 365 -8.57 -3.23 -9.79
C ASP A 365 -9.90 -3.74 -9.24
N LEU A 366 -9.88 -4.83 -8.47
CA LEU A 366 -11.08 -5.41 -7.88
C LEU A 366 -11.51 -4.66 -6.62
N VAL A 367 -10.58 -4.34 -5.72
CA VAL A 367 -10.90 -3.87 -4.37
C VAL A 367 -11.08 -2.36 -4.36
N ALA A 368 -10.15 -1.62 -4.97
CA ALA A 368 -10.01 -0.18 -4.82
C ALA A 368 -10.55 0.61 -6.01
N ALA A 369 -10.32 0.17 -7.25
CA ALA A 369 -10.77 0.92 -8.44
C ALA A 369 -12.28 1.24 -8.47
N PRO A 370 -13.20 0.37 -7.97
CA PRO A 370 -14.62 0.70 -7.90
C PRO A 370 -14.95 1.83 -6.92
N CYS A 371 -14.03 2.18 -6.00
CA CYS A 371 -14.23 3.13 -4.91
C CYS A 371 -13.63 4.52 -5.19
N ALA A 372 -13.40 4.88 -6.46
CA ALA A 372 -12.92 6.20 -6.89
C ALA A 372 -11.75 6.72 -6.01
N ASP A 373 -11.88 7.94 -5.47
CA ASP A 373 -10.82 8.63 -4.72
C ASP A 373 -10.46 7.95 -3.39
N ASP A 374 -11.42 7.31 -2.71
CA ASP A 374 -11.14 6.46 -1.54
C ASP A 374 -10.22 5.30 -1.91
N GLY A 375 -10.51 4.68 -3.07
CA GLY A 375 -9.70 3.63 -3.66
C GLY A 375 -8.24 4.06 -3.88
N GLU A 376 -8.04 5.24 -4.46
CA GLU A 376 -6.71 5.82 -4.66
C GLU A 376 -5.98 6.02 -3.33
N GLY A 377 -6.67 6.54 -2.31
CA GLY A 377 -6.12 6.69 -0.96
C GLY A 377 -5.62 5.38 -0.37
N TRP A 378 -6.36 4.29 -0.54
CA TRP A 378 -5.95 2.97 -0.06
C TRP A 378 -4.75 2.42 -0.83
N ILE A 379 -4.73 2.57 -2.15
CA ILE A 379 -3.60 2.16 -3.01
C ILE A 379 -2.33 2.91 -2.61
N THR A 380 -2.41 4.24 -2.50
CA THR A 380 -1.32 5.10 -2.05
C THR A 380 -0.76 4.64 -0.70
N GLY A 381 -1.62 4.37 0.29
CA GLY A 381 -1.19 3.92 1.61
C GLY A 381 -0.36 2.62 1.59
N VAL A 382 -0.71 1.69 0.69
CA VAL A 382 0.10 0.48 0.44
C VAL A 382 1.40 0.84 -0.28
N MET A 383 1.31 1.65 -1.34
CA MET A 383 2.41 1.87 -2.27
C MET A 383 3.54 2.71 -1.72
N VAL A 384 3.22 3.78 -0.98
CA VAL A 384 4.24 4.56 -0.26
C VAL A 384 5.07 3.65 0.65
N THR A 385 4.44 2.70 1.35
CA THR A 385 5.19 1.78 2.23
C THR A 385 6.06 0.80 1.44
N VAL A 386 5.57 0.28 0.31
CA VAL A 386 6.31 -0.65 -0.54
C VAL A 386 7.50 0.04 -1.19
N ILE A 387 7.33 1.27 -1.70
CA ILE A 387 8.43 2.08 -2.24
C ILE A 387 9.49 2.31 -1.17
N TRP A 388 9.07 2.79 0.01
CA TRP A 388 9.95 3.02 1.15
C TRP A 388 10.79 1.77 1.49
N LYS A 389 10.13 0.63 1.72
CA LYS A 389 10.84 -0.62 2.04
C LYS A 389 11.73 -1.10 0.90
N GLY A 390 11.31 -0.93 -0.35
CA GLY A 390 12.14 -1.22 -1.51
C GLY A 390 13.42 -0.39 -1.55
N MET A 391 13.33 0.91 -1.23
CA MET A 391 14.48 1.80 -1.13
C MET A 391 15.44 1.37 -0.01
N CYS A 392 14.94 1.12 1.21
CA CYS A 392 15.78 0.65 2.32
C CYS A 392 16.54 -0.63 1.98
N ILE A 393 15.85 -1.58 1.33
CA ILE A 393 16.45 -2.86 0.93
C ILE A 393 17.58 -2.66 -0.09
N VAL A 394 17.42 -1.71 -1.02
CA VAL A 394 18.46 -1.43 -2.02
C VAL A 394 19.62 -0.63 -1.43
N SER A 395 19.37 0.27 -0.48
CA SER A 395 20.44 1.04 0.18
C SER A 395 21.34 0.16 1.05
N GLU A 396 20.77 -0.82 1.75
CA GLU A 396 21.50 -1.69 2.67
C GLU A 396 22.23 -2.85 1.98
N LYS A 397 21.70 -3.40 0.88
CA LYS A 397 22.28 -4.60 0.26
C LYS A 397 23.51 -4.34 -0.61
N ASP A 398 24.55 -5.14 -0.36
CA ASP A 398 25.66 -5.36 -1.29
C ASP A 398 25.25 -6.21 -2.49
N LEU A 399 24.69 -5.54 -3.49
CA LEU A 399 24.29 -6.14 -4.77
C LEU A 399 25.49 -6.48 -5.70
N GLY A 400 26.73 -6.18 -5.27
CA GLY A 400 27.95 -6.37 -6.06
C GLY A 400 28.51 -7.79 -6.10
N GLY A 401 28.05 -8.69 -5.21
CA GLY A 401 28.62 -10.04 -5.08
C GLY A 401 28.17 -11.05 -6.15
N ALA A 402 27.09 -10.78 -6.90
CA ALA A 402 26.56 -11.72 -7.89
C ALA A 402 27.19 -11.47 -9.28
N THR A 403 27.89 -12.46 -9.82
CA THR A 403 28.60 -12.43 -11.11
C THR A 403 27.68 -12.35 -12.35
N ASN A 404 26.38 -12.15 -12.18
CA ASN A 404 25.43 -12.09 -13.28
C ASN A 404 25.46 -10.71 -13.95
N ARG A 405 25.79 -10.70 -15.25
CA ARG A 405 25.85 -9.48 -16.08
C ARG A 405 24.47 -8.79 -16.13
N PRO A 406 24.33 -7.53 -15.68
CA PRO A 406 23.06 -6.81 -15.74
C PRO A 406 22.68 -6.48 -17.20
N PRO A 407 21.38 -6.38 -17.53
CA PRO A 407 20.90 -5.93 -18.84
C PRO A 407 21.22 -4.46 -19.09
N SER A 408 21.23 -4.05 -20.36
CA SER A 408 21.44 -2.65 -20.73
C SER A 408 20.25 -1.75 -20.31
N PRO A 409 20.47 -0.48 -19.91
CA PRO A 409 19.42 0.43 -19.44
C PRO A 409 18.36 0.70 -20.51
N ASN A 410 18.74 0.81 -21.78
CA ASN A 410 17.78 0.95 -22.89
C ASN A 410 16.86 -0.27 -23.04
N SER A 411 17.32 -1.46 -22.69
CA SER A 411 16.47 -2.66 -22.68
C SER A 411 15.45 -2.59 -21.54
N VAL A 412 15.87 -2.08 -20.38
CA VAL A 412 15.00 -1.88 -19.22
C VAL A 412 13.97 -0.80 -19.54
N ALA A 413 14.40 0.39 -19.96
CA ALA A 413 13.50 1.49 -20.30
C ALA A 413 12.51 1.12 -21.41
N LYS A 414 12.93 0.41 -22.47
CA LYS A 414 12.01 -0.01 -23.55
C LYS A 414 11.02 -1.08 -23.11
N ALA A 415 11.46 -2.07 -22.32
CA ALA A 415 10.54 -3.10 -21.87
C ALA A 415 9.66 -2.62 -20.69
N LEU A 416 10.06 -1.55 -19.99
CA LEU A 416 9.17 -0.78 -19.10
C LEU A 416 8.17 0.09 -19.88
N ALA A 417 8.58 0.70 -20.99
CA ALA A 417 7.71 1.57 -21.80
C ALA A 417 6.55 0.84 -22.51
N GLY A 418 6.66 -0.48 -22.70
CA GLY A 418 5.55 -1.31 -23.19
C GLY A 418 4.44 -1.53 -22.16
N LEU A 419 4.78 -1.47 -20.87
CA LEU A 419 3.92 -1.93 -19.78
C LEU A 419 2.75 -1.01 -19.41
N GLY A 420 2.73 0.22 -19.94
CA GLY A 420 1.61 1.15 -19.76
C GLY A 420 0.63 1.18 -20.93
N LYS A 421 0.90 0.42 -21.99
CA LYS A 421 0.05 0.36 -23.19
C LYS A 421 -0.57 -1.03 -23.29
N GLU A 422 -1.31 -1.45 -22.27
CA GLU A 422 -2.34 -2.46 -22.49
C GLU A 422 -3.34 -1.80 -23.45
N LYS A 423 -3.13 -2.04 -24.74
CA LYS A 423 -4.09 -1.74 -25.79
C LYS A 423 -5.38 -2.37 -25.33
N GLU A 424 -6.34 -1.55 -24.95
CA GLU A 424 -7.72 -1.93 -24.69
C GLU A 424 -8.26 -2.55 -25.98
N THR A 425 -7.93 -3.83 -26.20
CA THR A 425 -8.51 -4.63 -27.25
C THR A 425 -9.91 -4.91 -26.79
N THR A 426 -10.81 -3.96 -27.05
CA THR A 426 -12.22 -4.26 -27.25
C THR A 426 -12.24 -5.49 -28.16
N PRO A 427 -12.81 -6.63 -27.72
CA PRO A 427 -12.94 -7.78 -28.59
C PRO A 427 -13.91 -7.37 -29.70
N THR A 428 -13.39 -6.92 -30.83
CA THR A 428 -14.18 -6.80 -32.05
C THR A 428 -14.56 -8.23 -32.39
N VAL A 429 -15.81 -8.60 -32.08
CA VAL A 429 -16.44 -9.83 -32.54
C VAL A 429 -16.45 -9.73 -34.06
N VAL A 430 -15.42 -10.27 -34.70
CA VAL A 430 -15.44 -10.51 -36.14
C VAL A 430 -16.48 -11.61 -36.32
N ALA A 431 -17.63 -11.23 -36.88
CA ALA A 431 -18.70 -12.14 -37.22
C ALA A 431 -18.14 -13.31 -38.02
N SER A 432 -18.46 -14.53 -37.57
CA SER A 432 -18.22 -15.76 -38.33
C SER A 432 -18.86 -15.63 -39.72
N PRO A 433 -18.09 -15.77 -40.82
CA PRO A 433 -18.71 -16.03 -42.11
C PRO A 433 -19.18 -17.49 -42.10
N SER A 434 -20.49 -17.64 -42.23
CA SER A 434 -21.19 -18.89 -42.48
C SER A 434 -20.61 -19.63 -43.69
N LEU A 435 -20.61 -20.96 -43.57
CA LEU A 435 -20.38 -21.95 -44.62
C LEU A 435 -21.00 -21.55 -45.97
N GLY A 436 -20.19 -21.59 -47.03
CA GLY A 436 -20.69 -21.63 -48.40
C GLY A 436 -19.60 -21.28 -49.41
N GLY A 437 -19.08 -22.28 -50.13
CA GLY A 437 -18.29 -22.05 -51.33
C GLY A 437 -17.00 -22.86 -51.41
N VAL A 438 -17.13 -24.09 -51.90
CA VAL A 438 -16.02 -24.86 -52.48
C VAL A 438 -15.64 -24.18 -53.80
N THR A 439 -14.34 -24.12 -54.12
CA THR A 439 -13.72 -23.73 -55.41
C THR A 439 -13.53 -22.22 -55.68
N ALA A 440 -12.33 -21.69 -55.45
CA ALA A 440 -11.59 -20.81 -56.37
C ALA A 440 -10.22 -20.36 -55.81
N LYS A 441 -9.16 -20.70 -56.55
CA LYS A 441 -7.90 -19.94 -56.80
C LYS A 441 -7.07 -19.57 -55.55
N LEU A 442 -5.94 -20.21 -55.22
CA LEU A 442 -4.76 -20.55 -56.05
C LEU A 442 -4.32 -19.45 -57.03
N THR A 443 -4.29 -18.18 -56.61
CA THR A 443 -3.54 -17.12 -57.32
C THR A 443 -3.09 -16.02 -56.35
N SER A 444 -2.14 -16.32 -55.46
CA SER A 444 -1.34 -15.28 -54.75
C SER A 444 0.06 -15.80 -54.36
N SER A 445 0.56 -16.84 -55.02
CA SER A 445 1.82 -17.52 -54.69
C SER A 445 2.99 -17.19 -55.63
N LEU A 446 2.91 -16.14 -56.44
CA LEU A 446 4.00 -15.74 -57.34
C LEU A 446 4.10 -14.21 -57.48
N SER A 447 4.43 -13.50 -56.39
CA SER A 447 5.16 -12.23 -56.51
C SER A 447 6.54 -12.43 -55.88
N ILE A 448 7.39 -13.12 -56.64
CA ILE A 448 8.83 -13.18 -56.42
C ILE A 448 9.37 -11.78 -56.77
N ILE A 449 9.31 -10.86 -55.82
CA ILE A 449 10.18 -9.69 -55.81
C ILE A 449 11.36 -10.09 -54.90
N PRO A 450 12.58 -10.26 -55.45
CA PRO A 450 13.75 -10.53 -54.64
C PRO A 450 14.13 -9.25 -53.91
N SER A 451 13.48 -8.96 -52.79
CA SER A 451 13.96 -7.94 -51.87
C SER A 451 15.21 -8.48 -51.18
N ARG A 452 16.35 -8.31 -51.86
CA ARG A 452 17.73 -8.42 -51.33
C ARG A 452 17.93 -7.34 -50.26
N SER A 453 17.16 -7.38 -49.19
CA SER A 453 17.56 -6.77 -47.92
C SER A 453 18.31 -7.85 -47.16
N GLN A 454 19.55 -8.07 -47.61
CA GLN A 454 20.57 -8.81 -46.85
C GLN A 454 20.57 -8.21 -45.46
N SER A 455 19.93 -8.91 -44.52
CA SER A 455 19.83 -8.54 -43.12
C SER A 455 21.25 -8.44 -42.59
N ARG A 456 21.80 -7.22 -42.55
CA ARG A 456 23.09 -6.97 -41.92
C ARG A 456 23.03 -7.62 -40.53
N PRO A 457 24.00 -8.47 -40.16
CA PRO A 457 24.05 -9.00 -38.81
C PRO A 457 23.94 -7.82 -37.84
N PRO A 458 23.07 -7.91 -36.81
CA PRO A 458 22.86 -6.81 -35.88
C PRO A 458 24.22 -6.35 -35.39
N SER A 459 24.56 -5.09 -35.67
CA SER A 459 25.87 -4.56 -35.34
C SER A 459 26.16 -4.85 -33.86
N PRO A 460 27.35 -5.36 -33.51
CA PRO A 460 27.67 -5.68 -32.12
C PRO A 460 27.34 -4.46 -31.27
N PRO A 461 26.54 -4.62 -30.19
CA PRO A 461 26.00 -3.49 -29.45
C PRO A 461 27.16 -2.64 -28.96
N ARG A 462 27.31 -1.44 -29.56
CA ARG A 462 28.37 -0.48 -29.23
C ARG A 462 28.33 -0.26 -27.72
N GLY A 463 29.41 -0.65 -27.04
CA GLY A 463 29.70 -0.50 -25.62
C GLY A 463 28.52 -0.15 -24.74
N ALA A 464 27.59 -1.09 -24.52
CA ALA A 464 26.50 -0.87 -23.57
C ALA A 464 27.13 -0.60 -22.20
N GLN A 465 27.04 0.65 -21.76
CA GLN A 465 27.48 1.10 -20.45
C GLN A 465 26.89 0.14 -19.41
N LYS A 466 27.77 -0.56 -18.68
CA LYS A 466 27.35 -1.51 -17.64
C LYS A 466 26.70 -0.70 -16.54
N VAL A 467 25.39 -0.81 -16.39
CA VAL A 467 24.67 -0.18 -15.27
C VAL A 467 25.00 -0.95 -14.01
N HIS A 468 25.31 -0.21 -12.94
CA HIS A 468 25.59 -0.82 -11.66
C HIS A 468 24.35 -1.59 -11.14
N PRO A 469 24.52 -2.76 -10.49
CA PRO A 469 23.40 -3.56 -10.00
C PRO A 469 22.40 -2.81 -9.13
N ALA A 470 22.86 -1.87 -8.29
CA ALA A 470 21.99 -1.03 -7.46
C ALA A 470 21.12 -0.08 -8.29
N THR A 471 21.72 0.65 -9.24
CA THR A 471 20.99 1.53 -10.16
C THR A 471 19.97 0.74 -10.99
N HIS A 472 20.36 -0.46 -11.44
CA HIS A 472 19.47 -1.36 -12.16
C HIS A 472 18.30 -1.85 -11.28
N ALA A 473 18.55 -2.10 -9.99
CA ALA A 473 17.50 -2.44 -9.03
C ALA A 473 16.52 -1.28 -8.82
N LEU A 474 17.00 -0.05 -8.65
CA LEU A 474 16.13 1.12 -8.51
C LEU A 474 15.28 1.36 -9.76
N MET A 475 15.87 1.27 -10.96
CA MET A 475 15.13 1.37 -12.22
C MET A 475 14.04 0.29 -12.34
N SER A 476 14.36 -0.94 -11.94
CA SER A 476 13.42 -2.06 -11.99
C SER A 476 12.30 -1.88 -10.97
N LEU A 477 12.62 -1.44 -9.74
CA LEU A 477 11.64 -1.16 -8.70
C LEU A 477 10.67 -0.06 -9.14
N GLU A 478 11.19 1.05 -9.66
CA GLU A 478 10.38 2.16 -10.19
C GLU A 478 9.43 1.70 -11.28
N GLY A 479 9.93 0.91 -12.25
CA GLY A 479 9.13 0.37 -13.32
C GLY A 479 8.04 -0.61 -12.85
N LEU A 480 8.35 -1.47 -11.88
CA LEU A 480 7.41 -2.40 -11.28
C LEU A 480 6.32 -1.69 -10.47
N VAL A 481 6.69 -0.64 -9.72
CA VAL A 481 5.73 0.20 -8.99
C VAL A 481 4.83 0.95 -9.95
N LYS A 482 5.38 1.57 -11.00
CA LYS A 482 4.59 2.25 -12.05
C LYS A 482 3.63 1.30 -12.75
N ARG A 483 4.04 0.06 -13.02
CA ARG A 483 3.14 -0.98 -13.55
C ARG A 483 2.02 -1.34 -12.57
N LEU A 484 2.35 -1.42 -11.28
CA LEU A 484 1.41 -1.80 -10.24
C LEU A 484 0.31 -0.73 -10.02
N VAL A 485 0.64 0.55 -10.15
CA VAL A 485 -0.30 1.68 -9.96
C VAL A 485 -0.84 2.28 -11.26
N GLY A 486 -0.35 1.83 -12.42
CA GLY A 486 -0.66 2.43 -13.71
C GLY A 486 -2.15 2.36 -14.05
N GLY A 487 -2.76 3.54 -14.22
CA GLY A 487 -4.20 3.71 -14.52
C GLY A 487 -5.12 3.61 -13.30
N LEU A 488 -4.56 3.35 -12.11
CA LEU A 488 -5.31 3.19 -10.86
C LEU A 488 -5.27 4.39 -9.94
N VAL A 489 -4.24 5.23 -10.08
CA VAL A 489 -4.11 6.49 -9.34
C VAL A 489 -3.84 7.59 -10.34
N GLN A 490 -4.66 8.64 -10.31
CA GLN A 490 -4.45 9.79 -11.18
C GLN A 490 -3.15 10.54 -10.82
N PRO A 491 -2.42 11.08 -11.81
CA PRO A 491 -1.30 11.96 -11.53
C PRO A 491 -1.78 13.22 -10.80
N PRO A 492 -0.93 13.86 -9.98
CA PRO A 492 -1.27 15.16 -9.38
C PRO A 492 -1.69 16.15 -10.46
N ALA A 493 -2.74 16.93 -10.20
CA ALA A 493 -3.15 18.00 -11.11
C ALA A 493 -2.00 19.00 -11.30
N ALA A 494 -1.88 19.57 -12.50
CA ALA A 494 -0.82 20.52 -12.79
C ALA A 494 -0.85 21.71 -11.79
N PRO A 495 0.32 22.20 -11.34
CA PRO A 495 0.42 23.33 -10.42
C PRO A 495 -0.21 24.57 -11.07
N GLY A 496 -1.42 24.93 -10.65
CA GLY A 496 -2.24 25.98 -11.27
C GLY A 496 -3.74 25.71 -11.24
N ALA A 497 -4.18 24.48 -11.02
CA ALA A 497 -5.56 24.21 -10.61
C ALA A 497 -5.78 24.80 -9.21
N SER A 498 -6.72 25.73 -9.07
CA SER A 498 -6.87 26.58 -7.88
C SER A 498 -7.15 25.77 -6.60
N ILE A 499 -6.13 25.60 -5.76
CA ILE A 499 -6.14 24.89 -4.46
C ILE A 499 -7.12 25.51 -3.45
N ASN A 500 -7.49 26.78 -3.61
CA ASN A 500 -8.13 27.56 -2.53
C ASN A 500 -9.63 27.29 -2.29
N GLN A 501 -10.30 26.41 -3.02
CA GLN A 501 -11.71 26.09 -2.77
C GLN A 501 -12.12 24.63 -3.01
N ASP A 502 -11.17 23.72 -3.25
CA ASP A 502 -11.53 22.34 -3.59
C ASP A 502 -11.83 21.52 -2.31
N PRO A 503 -13.09 21.09 -2.08
CA PRO A 503 -13.43 20.16 -1.00
C PRO A 503 -12.66 18.82 -1.08
N ASN A 504 -12.04 18.53 -2.23
CA ASN A 504 -11.27 17.31 -2.47
C ASN A 504 -9.78 17.42 -2.06
N ALA A 505 -9.42 18.40 -1.22
CA ALA A 505 -8.05 18.60 -0.74
C ALA A 505 -7.40 17.32 -0.14
N THR A 506 -8.17 16.45 0.52
CA THR A 506 -7.65 15.18 1.06
C THR A 506 -7.28 14.17 -0.03
N GLU A 507 -7.91 14.23 -1.19
CA GLU A 507 -7.66 13.33 -2.32
C GLU A 507 -6.37 13.73 -3.04
N HIS A 508 -6.14 15.05 -3.17
CA HIS A 508 -4.87 15.58 -3.66
C HIS A 508 -3.69 15.13 -2.79
N ILE A 509 -3.85 15.08 -1.46
CA ILE A 509 -2.77 14.62 -0.55
C ILE A 509 -2.35 13.18 -0.85
N ALA A 510 -3.28 12.28 -1.20
CA ALA A 510 -2.92 10.89 -1.52
C ALA A 510 -2.14 10.81 -2.85
N ARG A 511 -2.54 11.57 -3.87
CA ARG A 511 -1.83 11.65 -5.15
C ARG A 511 -0.45 12.27 -4.99
N GLU A 512 -0.36 13.36 -4.24
CA GLU A 512 0.88 14.06 -3.90
C GLU A 512 1.83 13.14 -3.11
N ALA A 513 1.34 12.41 -2.12
CA ALA A 513 2.18 11.52 -1.33
C ALA A 513 2.76 10.35 -2.15
N LEU A 514 1.97 9.79 -3.08
CA LEU A 514 2.50 8.78 -4.01
C LEU A 514 3.52 9.40 -4.98
N HIS A 515 3.26 10.61 -5.47
CA HIS A 515 4.18 11.36 -6.31
C HIS A 515 5.51 11.63 -5.60
N GLU A 516 5.49 12.20 -4.38
CA GLU A 516 6.68 12.44 -3.57
C GLU A 516 7.46 11.14 -3.31
N ALA A 517 6.78 10.01 -3.08
CA ALA A 517 7.45 8.73 -2.90
C ALA A 517 8.15 8.24 -4.19
N LEU A 518 7.52 8.44 -5.35
CA LEU A 518 8.10 8.10 -6.65
C LEU A 518 9.26 9.04 -7.02
N GLU A 519 9.16 10.31 -6.65
CA GLU A 519 10.22 11.31 -6.78
C GLU A 519 11.43 10.94 -5.92
N ALA A 520 11.24 10.63 -4.64
CA ALA A 520 12.32 10.14 -3.78
C ALA A 520 13.02 8.87 -4.33
N LEU A 521 12.26 7.97 -4.95
CA LEU A 521 12.81 6.80 -5.64
C LEU A 521 13.62 7.19 -6.89
N ALA A 522 13.14 8.16 -7.67
CA ALA A 522 13.84 8.70 -8.83
C ALA A 522 15.12 9.43 -8.42
N SER A 523 15.08 10.21 -7.34
CA SER A 523 16.22 10.90 -6.74
C SER A 523 17.28 9.90 -6.27
N PHE A 524 16.88 8.81 -5.60
CA PHE A 524 17.81 7.74 -5.26
C PHE A 524 18.45 7.11 -6.51
N ARG A 525 17.69 6.90 -7.57
CA ARG A 525 18.21 6.38 -8.85
C ARG A 525 19.24 7.34 -9.47
N ILE A 526 19.00 8.65 -9.44
CA ILE A 526 19.92 9.67 -9.98
C ILE A 526 21.23 9.65 -9.18
N ILE A 527 21.14 9.69 -7.85
CA ILE A 527 22.32 9.62 -6.97
C ILE A 527 23.08 8.32 -7.22
N SER A 528 22.39 7.18 -7.25
CA SER A 528 23.01 5.88 -7.54
C SER A 528 23.72 5.87 -8.90
N ASN A 529 23.12 6.46 -9.93
CA ASN A 529 23.76 6.56 -11.23
C ASN A 529 25.02 7.45 -11.18
N ALA A 530 24.99 8.57 -10.45
CA ALA A 530 26.16 9.43 -10.26
C ALA A 530 27.29 8.74 -9.48
N MET A 531 26.96 7.87 -8.51
CA MET A 531 27.93 7.12 -7.71
C MET A 531 28.73 6.10 -8.54
N TYR A 532 28.17 5.59 -9.64
CA TYR A 532 28.78 4.47 -10.40
C TYR A 532 29.07 4.78 -11.87
N LYS A 533 28.73 5.98 -12.36
CA LYS A 533 28.91 6.34 -13.76
C LYS A 533 29.90 7.51 -13.91
N GLY A 534 31.01 7.23 -14.59
CA GLY A 534 32.02 8.21 -14.96
C GLY A 534 33.38 7.92 -14.35
N ALA A 535 34.35 8.75 -14.67
CA ALA A 535 35.55 8.88 -13.86
C ALA A 535 35.24 9.76 -12.63
N SER A 536 35.97 9.60 -11.53
CA SER A 536 35.90 10.47 -10.34
C SER A 536 34.50 10.61 -9.71
N CYS A 537 33.80 9.49 -9.48
CA CYS A 537 32.48 9.49 -8.84
C CYS A 537 32.51 10.13 -7.43
N SER A 538 33.55 9.84 -6.65
CA SER A 538 33.77 10.41 -5.31
C SER A 538 33.90 11.94 -5.33
N SER A 539 34.74 12.48 -6.23
CA SER A 539 34.90 13.94 -6.39
C SER A 539 33.62 14.62 -6.85
N ARG A 540 32.87 13.99 -7.77
CA ARG A 540 31.60 14.52 -8.27
C ARG A 540 30.55 14.61 -7.16
N LEU A 541 30.38 13.54 -6.38
CA LEU A 541 29.44 13.53 -5.25
C LEU A 541 29.86 14.51 -4.16
N LEU A 542 31.16 14.63 -3.87
CA LEU A 542 31.68 15.65 -2.95
C LEU A 542 31.36 17.07 -3.44
N ALA A 543 31.57 17.36 -4.72
CA ALA A 543 31.23 18.67 -5.30
C ALA A 543 29.73 18.98 -5.16
N SER A 544 28.86 18.02 -5.47
CA SER A 544 27.41 18.14 -5.29
C SER A 544 27.02 18.40 -3.84
N THR A 545 27.57 17.66 -2.88
CA THR A 545 27.31 17.93 -1.45
C THR A 545 27.73 19.32 -1.01
N ARG A 546 28.83 19.86 -1.57
CA ARG A 546 29.30 21.22 -1.27
C ARG A 546 28.37 22.27 -1.85
N ARG A 547 27.91 22.09 -3.10
CA ARG A 547 26.92 22.97 -3.71
C ARG A 547 25.62 23.00 -2.92
N LEU A 548 25.12 21.84 -2.49
CA LEU A 548 23.94 21.75 -1.62
C LEU A 548 24.13 22.45 -0.27
N ARG A 549 25.34 22.37 0.32
CA ARG A 549 25.66 23.08 1.57
C ARG A 549 25.71 24.59 1.39
N ASP A 550 26.34 25.01 0.29
CA ASP A 550 26.69 26.41 0.02
C ASP A 550 25.59 27.14 -0.79
N ASP A 551 24.49 26.45 -1.13
CA ASP A 551 23.37 26.94 -1.93
C ASP A 551 23.84 27.51 -3.29
N ILE A 552 24.68 26.72 -3.99
CA ILE A 552 25.28 27.09 -5.27
C ILE A 552 24.58 26.36 -6.42
N ASP A 553 23.95 27.13 -7.31
CA ASP A 553 23.31 26.59 -8.52
C ASP A 553 24.35 26.20 -9.59
N ASP A 554 24.27 24.95 -10.06
CA ASP A 554 25.03 24.45 -11.21
C ASP A 554 24.06 23.79 -12.21
N PRO A 555 23.74 24.43 -13.35
CA PRO A 555 22.72 23.93 -14.27
C PRO A 555 23.10 22.57 -14.91
N VAL A 556 24.37 22.16 -14.85
CA VAL A 556 24.82 20.86 -15.36
C VAL A 556 24.50 19.74 -14.38
N GLU A 557 24.52 20.04 -13.09
CA GLU A 557 24.35 19.07 -11.99
C GLU A 557 23.11 19.33 -11.13
N GLU A 558 22.25 20.30 -11.49
CA GLU A 558 20.99 20.64 -10.83
C GLU A 558 20.16 19.40 -10.50
N SER A 559 19.97 18.50 -11.47
CA SER A 559 19.23 17.25 -11.25
C SER A 559 19.84 16.31 -10.19
N LEU A 560 21.16 16.36 -9.98
CA LEU A 560 21.83 15.59 -8.93
C LEU A 560 21.69 16.30 -7.58
N ASP A 561 21.83 17.63 -7.57
CA ASP A 561 21.73 18.45 -6.38
C ASP A 561 20.30 18.39 -5.81
N ASP A 562 19.26 18.55 -6.65
CA ASP A 562 17.84 18.34 -6.33
C ASP A 562 17.60 16.93 -5.79
N ALA A 563 18.15 15.91 -6.46
CA ALA A 563 18.00 14.54 -6.02
C ALA A 563 18.61 14.30 -4.63
N MET A 564 19.71 14.98 -4.31
CA MET A 564 20.35 14.94 -3.00
C MET A 564 19.56 15.71 -1.94
N GLU A 565 18.77 16.70 -2.30
CA GLU A 565 17.83 17.37 -1.39
C GLU A 565 16.59 16.50 -1.12
N ASP A 566 15.98 15.95 -2.16
CA ASP A 566 14.72 15.19 -2.08
C ASP A 566 14.84 13.84 -1.37
N LEU A 567 16.01 13.21 -1.44
CA LEU A 567 16.19 11.90 -0.82
C LEU A 567 16.11 12.02 0.72
N PRO A 568 15.40 11.13 1.44
CA PRO A 568 15.34 11.22 2.90
C PRO A 568 16.73 11.18 3.55
N ALA A 569 17.00 12.07 4.50
CA ALA A 569 18.33 12.33 5.04
C ALA A 569 19.04 11.06 5.53
N VAL A 570 18.37 10.21 6.31
CA VAL A 570 18.95 8.93 6.78
C VAL A 570 19.31 8.00 5.61
N THR A 571 18.49 7.96 4.55
CA THR A 571 18.77 7.14 3.37
C THR A 571 20.02 7.66 2.64
N LEU A 572 20.10 8.98 2.44
CA LEU A 572 21.28 9.62 1.85
C LEU A 572 22.55 9.34 2.66
N PHE A 573 22.51 9.51 3.98
CA PHE A 573 23.67 9.25 4.84
C PHE A 573 24.08 7.78 4.82
N THR A 574 23.10 6.87 4.78
CA THR A 574 23.36 5.42 4.74
C THR A 574 24.07 5.03 3.44
N ILE A 575 23.65 5.54 2.28
CA ILE A 575 24.28 5.20 0.99
C ILE A 575 25.68 5.79 0.86
N LEU A 576 25.90 7.03 1.35
CA LEU A 576 27.22 7.66 1.36
C LEU A 576 28.16 6.98 2.35
N GLN A 577 27.69 6.66 3.56
CA GLN A 577 28.45 5.91 4.54
C GLN A 577 28.89 4.54 4.02
N ARG A 578 28.02 3.86 3.29
CA ARG A 578 28.36 2.58 2.68
C ARG A 578 29.46 2.72 1.63
N GLN A 579 29.40 3.73 0.76
CA GLN A 579 30.49 3.96 -0.20
C GLN A 579 31.80 4.33 0.48
N ALA A 580 31.75 5.19 1.50
CA ALA A 580 32.93 5.51 2.31
C ALA A 580 33.55 4.23 2.90
N ASN A 581 32.74 3.37 3.52
CA ASN A 581 33.23 2.10 4.07
C ASN A 581 33.78 1.13 3.00
N LEU A 582 33.20 1.09 1.80
CA LEU A 582 33.75 0.29 0.69
C LEU A 582 35.11 0.80 0.22
N ALA A 583 35.27 2.13 0.10
CA ALA A 583 36.55 2.74 -0.26
C ALA A 583 37.61 2.53 0.84
N LEU A 584 37.24 2.68 2.11
CA LEU A 584 38.12 2.41 3.25
C LEU A 584 38.57 0.95 3.33
N ALA A 585 37.68 0.00 3.00
CA ALA A 585 38.01 -1.42 2.97
C ALA A 585 39.01 -1.80 1.85
N GLY A 586 39.11 -0.97 0.81
CA GLY A 586 40.07 -1.15 -0.28
C GLY A 586 41.49 -0.66 0.03
N LEU A 587 41.68 0.06 1.15
CA LEU A 587 43.00 0.57 1.54
C LEU A 587 43.89 -0.59 2.03
N PRO A 588 45.19 -0.58 1.70
CA PRO A 588 46.12 -1.58 2.21
C PRO A 588 46.15 -1.52 3.74
N ALA A 589 46.06 -2.68 4.39
CA ALA A 589 46.19 -2.78 5.84
C ALA A 589 47.60 -2.31 6.22
N ASN A 590 47.71 -1.15 6.87
CA ASN A 590 48.98 -0.68 7.42
C ASN A 590 49.37 -1.61 8.57
N ASP A 591 50.61 -2.11 8.52
CA ASP A 591 51.27 -3.07 9.42
C ASP A 591 50.52 -3.43 10.73
N GLU A 592 50.28 -4.73 10.93
CA GLU A 592 49.61 -5.35 12.10
C GLU A 592 50.11 -4.84 13.47
N LYS A 593 51.35 -4.32 13.53
CA LYS A 593 51.95 -3.79 14.75
C LYS A 593 51.31 -2.50 15.28
N ALA A 594 50.57 -1.75 14.46
CA ALA A 594 50.03 -0.46 14.87
C ALA A 594 48.74 -0.56 15.72
N GLY A 595 48.13 -1.75 15.86
CA GLY A 595 46.87 -1.91 16.60
C GLY A 595 45.74 -1.00 16.10
N THR A 596 45.90 -0.41 14.92
CA THR A 596 44.94 0.52 14.32
C THR A 596 43.84 -0.33 13.71
N GLY A 597 42.77 -0.50 14.47
CA GLY A 597 41.59 -1.23 14.01
C GLY A 597 41.13 -0.74 12.64
N HIS A 598 40.55 -1.64 11.85
CA HIS A 598 40.02 -1.36 10.51
C HIS A 598 39.35 0.02 10.43
N LEU A 599 39.78 0.83 9.46
CA LEU A 599 39.13 2.10 9.15
C LEU A 599 37.69 1.81 8.71
N LYS A 600 36.76 1.95 9.63
CA LYS A 600 35.32 1.77 9.42
C LYS A 600 34.58 2.88 10.16
N ILE A 601 33.58 3.44 9.51
CA ILE A 601 32.57 4.31 10.12
C ILE A 601 31.42 3.41 10.56
N ARG A 602 31.19 3.29 11.88
CA ARG A 602 30.14 2.43 12.41
C ARG A 602 28.76 2.95 12.05
N THR A 603 27.82 2.05 11.82
CA THR A 603 26.43 2.44 11.56
C THR A 603 25.80 2.97 12.86
N PRO A 604 24.79 3.85 12.81
CA PRO A 604 24.13 4.29 14.04
C PRO A 604 23.51 3.15 14.85
N ALA A 605 23.05 2.08 14.20
CA ALA A 605 22.59 0.87 14.89
C ALA A 605 23.71 0.25 15.74
N GLU A 606 24.93 0.13 15.19
CA GLU A 606 26.11 -0.33 15.94
C GLU A 606 26.48 0.62 17.09
N ILE A 607 26.40 1.94 16.86
CA ILE A 607 26.76 2.96 17.87
C ILE A 607 25.75 2.98 19.03
N TRP A 608 24.46 2.82 18.74
CA TRP A 608 23.41 2.78 19.75
C TRP A 608 23.20 1.40 20.38
N GLY A 609 23.91 0.37 19.90
CA GLY A 609 23.72 -1.01 20.36
C GLY A 609 22.33 -1.56 20.02
N TRP A 610 21.72 -1.10 18.94
CA TRP A 610 20.41 -1.53 18.50
C TRP A 610 20.51 -2.71 17.55
N THR A 611 19.54 -3.61 17.65
CA THR A 611 19.32 -4.62 16.61
C THR A 611 18.83 -3.95 15.32
N LEU A 612 19.05 -4.61 14.17
CA LEU A 612 18.56 -4.12 12.88
C LEU A 612 17.03 -3.89 12.90
N ILE A 613 16.28 -4.76 13.57
CA ILE A 613 14.82 -4.66 13.71
C ILE A 613 14.42 -3.42 14.51
N GLU A 614 15.13 -3.10 15.59
CA GLU A 614 14.88 -1.90 16.38
C GLU A 614 15.20 -0.63 15.60
N TYR A 615 16.31 -0.63 14.87
CA TYR A 615 16.70 0.45 13.98
C TYR A 615 15.66 0.66 12.89
N GLU A 616 15.23 -0.41 12.21
CA GLU A 616 14.18 -0.36 11.21
C GLU A 616 12.85 0.18 11.77
N ARG A 617 12.48 -0.24 12.98
CA ARG A 617 11.21 0.18 13.62
C ARG A 617 11.24 1.64 14.05
N GLN A 618 12.39 2.15 14.50
CA GLN A 618 12.48 3.50 15.06
C GLN A 618 12.85 4.54 14.00
N VAL A 619 13.85 4.24 13.18
CA VAL A 619 14.45 5.17 12.22
C VAL A 619 13.85 4.98 10.83
N LEU A 620 13.69 3.72 10.39
CA LEU A 620 13.23 3.39 9.03
C LEU A 620 11.75 2.97 8.98
N SER A 621 10.91 3.51 9.87
CA SER A 621 9.48 3.18 9.90
C SER A 621 8.71 3.79 8.72
N GLY A 622 9.23 4.87 8.14
CA GLY A 622 8.69 5.54 6.96
C GLY A 622 9.53 6.77 6.55
N PHE A 623 9.14 7.41 5.45
CA PHE A 623 9.81 8.60 4.91
C PHE A 623 9.98 9.73 5.95
N SER A 624 8.89 10.09 6.65
CA SER A 624 8.91 11.18 7.63
C SER A 624 9.84 10.91 8.80
N ALA A 625 9.81 9.68 9.34
CA ALA A 625 10.70 9.28 10.43
C ALA A 625 12.18 9.32 9.99
N ALA A 626 12.48 8.83 8.78
CA ALA A 626 13.83 8.87 8.25
C ALA A 626 14.36 10.30 8.05
N GLU A 627 13.49 11.27 7.77
CA GLU A 627 13.88 12.68 7.70
C GLU A 627 14.13 13.28 9.09
N GLU A 628 13.20 13.06 10.03
CA GLU A 628 13.31 13.56 11.41
C GLU A 628 14.54 13.01 12.16
N TRP A 629 14.91 11.76 11.90
CA TRP A 629 16.08 11.13 12.51
C TRP A 629 17.42 11.57 11.89
N GLY A 630 17.43 12.30 10.78
CA GLY A 630 18.65 12.72 10.08
C GLY A 630 19.65 13.43 11.01
N ARG A 631 19.18 14.37 11.84
CA ARG A 631 20.05 15.09 12.78
C ARG A 631 20.69 14.16 13.81
N ARG A 632 19.92 13.22 14.36
CA ARG A 632 20.41 12.25 15.35
C ARG A 632 21.39 11.26 14.73
N TYR A 633 21.13 10.84 13.49
CA TYR A 633 22.04 10.02 12.70
C TYR A 633 23.39 10.72 12.54
N ALA A 634 23.40 11.97 12.04
CA ALA A 634 24.61 12.74 11.82
C ALA A 634 25.42 12.94 13.12
N THR A 635 24.76 13.32 14.21
CA THR A 635 25.42 13.46 15.52
C THR A 635 26.05 12.14 16.00
N ALA A 636 25.39 11.00 15.75
CA ALA A 636 25.91 9.70 16.15
C ALA A 636 27.19 9.33 15.39
N ILE A 637 27.23 9.52 14.07
CA ILE A 637 28.39 9.14 13.23
C ILE A 637 29.55 10.14 13.30
N LYS A 638 29.31 11.38 13.78
CA LYS A 638 30.30 12.46 13.81
C LYS A 638 31.66 12.04 14.43
N PRO A 639 31.73 11.45 15.63
CA PRO A 639 33.02 11.10 16.24
C PRO A 639 33.82 10.08 15.42
N ASP A 640 33.12 9.11 14.81
CA ASP A 640 33.75 8.11 13.96
C ASP A 640 34.27 8.72 12.66
N LEU A 641 33.52 9.65 12.06
CA LEU A 641 33.89 10.34 10.83
C LEU A 641 35.13 11.22 11.03
N GLU A 642 35.17 12.03 12.09
CA GLU A 642 36.32 12.88 12.43
C GLU A 642 37.56 12.04 12.75
N ARG A 643 37.40 10.93 13.46
CA ARG A 643 38.49 9.97 13.72
C ARG A 643 39.06 9.39 12.43
N VAL A 644 38.20 8.92 11.52
CA VAL A 644 38.62 8.33 10.25
C VAL A 644 39.33 9.37 9.37
N LEU A 645 38.81 10.60 9.28
CA LEU A 645 39.48 11.67 8.54
C LEU A 645 40.85 12.02 9.14
N GLY A 646 40.96 12.09 10.47
CA GLY A 646 42.25 12.31 11.13
C GLY A 646 43.27 11.22 10.80
N GLN A 647 42.84 9.96 10.77
CA GLN A 647 43.70 8.82 10.41
C GLN A 647 44.08 8.82 8.91
N LEU A 648 43.18 9.20 8.02
CA LEU A 648 43.50 9.35 6.59
C LEU A 648 44.47 10.52 6.34
N ALA A 649 44.33 11.61 7.09
CA ALA A 649 45.25 12.75 7.01
C ALA A 649 46.67 12.40 7.46
N THR A 650 46.82 11.63 8.55
CA THR A 650 48.15 11.16 8.99
C THR A 650 48.76 10.17 7.99
N GLN A 651 47.95 9.29 7.40
CA GLN A 651 48.41 8.42 6.31
C GLN A 651 48.89 9.24 5.10
N SER A 652 48.14 10.27 4.69
CA SER A 652 48.55 11.13 3.57
C SER A 652 49.81 11.95 3.85
N ALA A 653 50.10 12.29 5.11
CA ALA A 653 51.29 13.07 5.48
C ALA A 653 52.54 12.20 5.72
N GLY A 654 52.36 10.92 6.07
CA GLY A 654 53.45 9.99 6.38
C GLY A 654 54.21 9.47 5.16
N PHE A 655 53.63 9.56 3.96
CA PHE A 655 54.32 9.22 2.73
C PHE A 655 55.08 10.45 2.21
N SER A 656 56.39 10.29 1.94
CA SER A 656 57.15 11.28 1.16
C SER A 656 56.68 11.36 -0.29
N GLU A 657 55.91 10.36 -0.73
CA GLU A 657 55.30 10.23 -2.04
C GLU A 657 53.83 10.68 -2.04
N LYS A 658 53.34 11.05 -3.22
CA LYS A 658 51.95 11.51 -3.41
C LYS A 658 50.95 10.45 -2.92
N PRO A 659 49.85 10.84 -2.23
CA PRO A 659 48.87 9.89 -1.75
C PRO A 659 48.32 9.04 -2.91
N THR A 660 48.12 7.75 -2.66
CA THR A 660 47.59 6.85 -3.68
C THR A 660 46.17 7.25 -4.05
N ARG A 661 45.74 6.86 -5.27
CA ARG A 661 44.41 7.19 -5.77
C ARG A 661 43.30 6.66 -4.86
N GLU A 662 43.50 5.48 -4.27
CA GLU A 662 42.55 4.84 -3.35
C GLU A 662 42.39 5.63 -2.06
N VAL A 663 43.49 6.19 -1.52
CA VAL A 663 43.45 7.08 -0.34
C VAL A 663 42.68 8.35 -0.65
N ILE A 664 42.92 8.96 -1.83
CA ILE A 664 42.19 10.16 -2.26
C ILE A 664 40.69 9.86 -2.38
N GLU A 665 40.32 8.76 -3.05
CA GLU A 665 38.93 8.35 -3.21
C GLU A 665 38.24 8.08 -1.86
N ALA A 666 38.93 7.42 -0.93
CA ALA A 666 38.42 7.19 0.42
C ALA A 666 38.20 8.51 1.18
N VAL A 667 39.16 9.45 1.12
CA VAL A 667 39.02 10.78 1.72
C VAL A 667 37.82 11.52 1.13
N GLU A 668 37.66 11.49 -0.19
CA GLU A 668 36.55 12.17 -0.87
C GLU A 668 35.18 11.61 -0.46
N TRP A 669 35.02 10.28 -0.36
CA TRP A 669 33.77 9.69 0.10
C TRP A 669 33.45 10.01 1.56
N VAL A 670 34.46 9.97 2.44
CA VAL A 670 34.27 10.33 3.86
C VAL A 670 33.93 11.81 4.00
N LYS A 671 34.58 12.70 3.22
CA LYS A 671 34.22 14.12 3.15
C LYS A 671 32.82 14.33 2.59
N ALA A 672 32.42 13.62 1.54
CA ALA A 672 31.09 13.76 0.95
C ALA A 672 29.99 13.42 1.97
N LEU A 673 30.17 12.36 2.76
CA LEU A 673 29.28 12.04 3.88
C LEU A 673 29.23 13.18 4.91
N GLY A 674 30.38 13.71 5.31
CA GLY A 674 30.46 14.78 6.31
C GLY A 674 29.83 16.08 5.85
N VAL A 675 30.08 16.49 4.59
CA VAL A 675 29.47 17.68 3.98
C VAL A 675 27.96 17.48 3.78
N ALA A 676 27.51 16.28 3.39
CA ALA A 676 26.07 15.99 3.32
C ALA A 676 25.37 16.14 4.67
N CYS A 677 26.01 15.74 5.78
CA CYS A 677 25.48 15.93 7.13
C CYS A 677 25.40 17.41 7.51
N GLU A 678 26.36 18.22 7.09
CA GLU A 678 26.32 19.67 7.29
C GLU A 678 25.20 20.31 6.46
N ALA A 679 25.12 20.00 5.15
CA ALA A 679 24.12 20.53 4.24
C ALA A 679 22.68 20.23 4.70
N ARG A 680 22.40 18.96 5.01
CA ARG A 680 21.02 18.50 5.26
C ARG A 680 20.52 18.79 6.67
N VAL A 681 21.39 18.78 7.67
CA VAL A 681 20.97 18.85 9.09
C VAL A 681 21.79 19.84 9.94
N GLY A 682 22.72 20.58 9.33
CA GLY A 682 23.51 21.63 9.99
C GLY A 682 24.54 21.11 10.99
N ILE A 683 24.95 19.83 10.90
CA ILE A 683 25.96 19.25 11.80
C ILE A 683 27.33 19.35 11.16
N LYS A 684 28.13 20.33 11.60
CA LYS A 684 29.50 20.54 11.13
C LYS A 684 30.44 19.41 11.57
N MET A 685 31.22 18.90 10.63
CA MET A 685 32.21 17.83 10.83
C MET A 685 33.63 18.41 10.68
N GLY A 686 34.49 18.22 11.69
CA GLY A 686 35.89 18.60 11.62
C GLY A 686 36.63 17.90 10.47
N GLY A 687 37.51 18.63 9.78
CA GLY A 687 38.32 18.09 8.68
C GLY A 687 37.60 17.88 7.34
N CYS A 688 36.30 18.18 7.25
CA CYS A 688 35.51 18.02 6.02
C CYS A 688 35.56 19.21 5.06
N ALA A 689 35.96 20.41 5.55
CA ALA A 689 36.09 21.61 4.73
C ALA A 689 36.94 21.37 3.46
#